data_AF-A0A7W5C1H5-F1
#
_entry.id   AF-A0A7W5C1H5-F1
#
_cell.length_a   1.000
_cell.length_b   1.000
_cell.length_c   1.000
_cell.angle_alpha   90.00
_cell.angle_beta   90.00
_cell.angle_gamma   90.00
#
_symmetry.space_group_name_H-M   'P 1'
#
loop_
_entity.id
_entity.type
_entity.pdbx_description
1 polymer ?
#
loop_
_entity_poly.entity_id
_entity_poly.type
_entity_poly.pdbx_seq_one_letter_code
_entity_poly.pdbx_strand_id
1 'polypeptide(L)'
;MATQASLDLVQKLYVAYYGRPADAAGQTFWAEQIDSQGAAAVINDFGNSAEYEARFGDLSNEELVNNLYQQLFARDAEQGGLDFYVGKLESGELSLANIALVIAENAENADVDAMNNKVEAAQAFTDAAGSDYAGDDAADYAADFLSDVDADTDVSALDIDAVVADIPADDGGNDGDTGGSIDIDFANTGSSEGHFELDDSGSLIWVTDSEAEGYVAEANGTGGTNVVNIGKIEWDEAGQVATSSKDYTFHLSDQLGAGEEYNGLFLSPVLSAEDRTANSQLFIDLLDLRTADTDRPLGDLPVNGFRFTVDGEQVVLQSEEIFNAETYPQLLTAVKDALAASDDPLLAGFEATLGGEFQATDDNGKTVSGTTLVLTDKNGGVIEEGNFTYSEDASAGGFTLYGEQSTEAPQNIQELIETNLDLDNVGYGSQGGSINLVGESNSDKGIEQMNVSAENGVWLTRLESNNESVGDRNFLKEVNLSGDGYFRVGTQINHDVLGLEEINSEEQFGLVDVQDFNGGDFGGEIKLSGLITEEVIERDLNATDDAVDPKDDNATFNYTTAAGDDQISLAIDSDVMAREDVNLVIDSGDGNDVVETLVYDDAQNNGYDINDLTDQQLNANHTISTGAGDDVVRTWGQGDAVIGTGTGNDVVYADNSGLMGNSRDRWEFNSTAAAGALPNGQSNSDVDLSGGANGVGQTFGVENDATVQVQVTFKGHQSVWIDVPTTRTADNQDDEISTLQVNQAIKDAVNNDHVLANLLEASDGDGNILNVESLIDGNNLDELNVAFRDSNADTSADLSDIEAIYAEEAGNGATAAAQNVGGVDSTAESDNTIAAGEGNDVVVLGTGADSNDTLVLQDSFGNDDIVNFTSGDDTVANRDILDFTSYGVNNGTVGSNDYDVANDEVNVVTFAASDFDAETTFANLSADDIRDAIGSTVDNGRVDSIIMVEHANNAGQYKVFDLNSANDSTDYTVDLVGTLDFGESQALADANIA
;
A
#
# COMPACT_ATOMS: atom_id res chain seq x y z
N MET A 1 -18.80 -30.22 -14.79
CA MET A 1 -20.03 -30.74 -14.16
C MET A 1 -19.85 -32.22 -13.94
N ALA A 2 -19.60 -32.55 -12.67
CA ALA A 2 -19.42 -33.92 -12.21
C ALA A 2 -20.63 -34.81 -12.52
N THR A 3 -20.39 -36.10 -12.72
CA THR A 3 -21.44 -37.12 -12.81
C THR A 3 -21.99 -37.45 -11.42
N GLN A 4 -23.29 -37.77 -11.34
CA GLN A 4 -23.90 -38.20 -10.07
C GLN A 4 -23.18 -39.40 -9.44
N ALA A 5 -22.66 -40.31 -10.27
CA ALA A 5 -21.90 -41.46 -9.79
C ALA A 5 -20.59 -41.06 -9.07
N SER A 6 -19.98 -39.94 -9.48
CA SER A 6 -18.78 -39.41 -8.84
C SER A 6 -19.11 -38.61 -7.59
N LEU A 7 -20.20 -37.84 -7.57
CA LEU A 7 -20.70 -37.17 -6.35
C LEU A 7 -21.06 -38.19 -5.25
N ASP A 8 -21.78 -39.26 -5.61
CA ASP A 8 -22.15 -40.35 -4.69
C ASP A 8 -20.91 -41.09 -4.15
N LEU A 9 -19.84 -41.19 -4.97
CA LEU A 9 -18.58 -41.82 -4.56
C LEU A 9 -17.80 -40.91 -3.61
N VAL A 10 -17.75 -39.60 -3.87
CA VAL A 10 -17.09 -38.64 -2.97
C VAL A 10 -17.79 -38.59 -1.62
N GLN A 11 -19.13 -38.54 -1.57
CA GLN A 11 -19.84 -38.54 -0.29
C GLN A 11 -19.47 -39.78 0.54
N LYS A 12 -19.38 -40.95 -0.11
CA LYS A 12 -18.94 -42.18 0.55
C LYS A 12 -17.51 -42.08 1.08
N LEU A 13 -16.60 -41.40 0.37
CA LEU A 13 -15.24 -41.21 0.83
C LEU A 13 -15.18 -40.29 2.05
N TYR A 14 -15.92 -39.17 2.06
CA TYR A 14 -16.01 -38.27 3.22
C TYR A 14 -16.54 -39.02 4.46
N VAL A 15 -17.64 -39.78 4.32
CA VAL A 15 -18.19 -40.59 5.41
C VAL A 15 -17.19 -41.67 5.86
N ALA A 16 -16.48 -42.31 4.92
CA ALA A 16 -15.59 -43.42 5.22
C ALA A 16 -14.25 -43.01 5.82
N TYR A 17 -13.80 -41.78 5.57
CA TYR A 17 -12.42 -41.35 5.85
C TYR A 17 -12.37 -40.22 6.88
N TYR A 18 -13.27 -39.25 6.76
CA TYR A 18 -13.37 -38.12 7.68
C TYR A 18 -14.49 -38.28 8.71
N GLY A 19 -15.38 -39.27 8.51
CA GLY A 19 -16.50 -39.52 9.44
C GLY A 19 -17.58 -38.44 9.43
N ARG A 20 -17.52 -37.51 8.46
CA ARG A 20 -18.43 -36.37 8.32
C ARG A 20 -19.06 -36.29 6.92
N PRO A 21 -20.16 -35.55 6.74
CA PRO A 21 -20.65 -35.16 5.42
C PRO A 21 -19.62 -34.32 4.65
N ALA A 22 -19.70 -34.33 3.31
CA ALA A 22 -18.91 -33.39 2.51
C ALA A 22 -19.52 -31.98 2.55
N ASP A 23 -18.70 -30.95 2.41
CA ASP A 23 -19.20 -29.63 2.02
C ASP A 23 -19.54 -29.63 0.52
N ALA A 24 -20.42 -28.72 0.08
CA ALA A 24 -20.92 -28.73 -1.30
C ALA A 24 -19.82 -28.43 -2.35
N ALA A 25 -18.84 -27.59 -1.99
CA ALA A 25 -17.76 -27.20 -2.88
C ALA A 25 -16.73 -28.33 -3.03
N GLY A 26 -16.29 -28.90 -1.91
CA GLY A 26 -15.42 -30.07 -1.83
C GLY A 26 -16.03 -31.29 -2.51
N GLN A 27 -17.33 -31.57 -2.29
CA GLN A 27 -18.01 -32.67 -2.97
C GLN A 27 -17.94 -32.52 -4.49
N THR A 28 -18.20 -31.30 -4.98
CA THR A 28 -18.16 -30.99 -6.41
C THR A 28 -16.74 -31.10 -6.96
N PHE A 29 -15.76 -30.48 -6.29
CA PHE A 29 -14.36 -30.49 -6.70
C PHE A 29 -13.82 -31.91 -6.86
N TRP A 30 -13.95 -32.73 -5.82
CA TRP A 30 -13.44 -34.11 -5.85
C TRP A 30 -14.18 -34.97 -6.88
N ALA A 31 -15.46 -34.73 -7.11
CA ALA A 31 -16.22 -35.50 -8.09
C ALA A 31 -15.76 -35.18 -9.52
N GLU A 32 -15.36 -33.94 -9.79
CA GLU A 32 -14.74 -33.55 -11.06
C GLU A 32 -13.31 -34.13 -11.21
N GLN A 33 -12.55 -34.26 -10.12
CA GLN A 33 -11.27 -34.96 -10.13
C GLN A 33 -11.44 -36.47 -10.43
N ILE A 34 -12.46 -37.12 -9.85
CA ILE A 34 -12.77 -38.53 -10.13
C ILE A 34 -13.17 -38.72 -11.60
N ASP A 35 -13.99 -37.83 -12.17
CA ASP A 35 -14.40 -37.91 -13.57
C ASP A 35 -13.24 -37.70 -14.55
N SER A 36 -12.26 -36.88 -14.18
CA SER A 36 -11.13 -36.52 -15.04
C SER A 36 -9.94 -37.49 -14.92
N GLN A 37 -9.59 -37.92 -13.71
CA GLN A 37 -8.38 -38.69 -13.43
C GLN A 37 -8.66 -40.15 -12.99
N GLY A 38 -9.90 -40.44 -12.59
CA GLY A 38 -10.34 -41.73 -12.09
C GLY A 38 -10.22 -41.86 -10.56
N ALA A 39 -11.13 -42.62 -9.94
CA ALA A 39 -11.24 -42.76 -8.49
C ALA A 39 -9.93 -43.19 -7.78
N ALA A 40 -9.11 -44.01 -8.43
CA ALA A 40 -7.88 -44.53 -7.83
C ALA A 40 -6.81 -43.46 -7.56
N ALA A 41 -6.80 -42.35 -8.31
CA ALA A 41 -5.88 -41.23 -8.06
C ALA A 41 -6.35 -40.42 -6.84
N VAL A 42 -7.62 -40.04 -6.84
CA VAL A 42 -8.26 -39.23 -5.77
C VAL A 42 -8.22 -39.92 -4.40
N ILE A 43 -8.34 -41.25 -4.36
CA ILE A 43 -8.27 -42.02 -3.11
C ILE A 43 -6.92 -41.85 -2.39
N ASN A 44 -5.81 -41.65 -3.12
CA ASN A 44 -4.52 -41.39 -2.46
C ASN A 44 -4.42 -39.95 -1.95
N ASP A 45 -5.04 -38.99 -2.63
CA ASP A 45 -4.99 -37.58 -2.26
C ASP A 45 -5.79 -37.30 -0.97
N PHE A 46 -6.92 -37.99 -0.77
CA PHE A 46 -7.66 -37.99 0.51
C PHE A 46 -6.78 -38.42 1.70
N GLY A 47 -5.89 -39.38 1.48
CA GLY A 47 -5.03 -39.93 2.53
C GLY A 47 -3.78 -39.13 2.85
N ASN A 48 -3.52 -38.05 2.13
CA ASN A 48 -2.40 -37.13 2.35
C ASN A 48 -2.89 -35.68 2.54
N SER A 49 -4.17 -35.47 2.88
CA SER A 49 -4.69 -34.12 3.12
C SER A 49 -4.31 -33.61 4.52
N ALA A 50 -4.15 -32.29 4.66
CA ALA A 50 -3.89 -31.66 5.96
C ALA A 50 -4.97 -32.02 7.00
N GLU A 51 -6.25 -32.04 6.61
CA GLU A 51 -7.37 -32.48 7.46
C GLU A 51 -7.19 -33.93 7.97
N TYR A 52 -6.65 -34.82 7.13
CA TYR A 52 -6.39 -36.20 7.54
C TYR A 52 -5.24 -36.29 8.55
N GLU A 53 -4.16 -35.54 8.31
CA GLU A 53 -3.02 -35.50 9.24
C GLU A 53 -3.42 -34.90 10.59
N ALA A 54 -4.20 -33.82 10.60
CA ALA A 54 -4.69 -33.18 11.82
C ALA A 54 -5.58 -34.11 12.66
N ARG A 55 -6.53 -34.81 12.03
CA ARG A 55 -7.51 -35.65 12.75
C ARG A 55 -6.99 -37.04 13.11
N PHE A 56 -6.00 -37.56 12.37
CA PHE A 56 -5.63 -38.97 12.44
C PHE A 56 -4.12 -39.25 12.43
N GLY A 57 -3.26 -38.25 12.25
CA GLY A 57 -1.79 -38.42 12.12
C GLY A 57 -1.11 -39.05 13.34
N ASP A 58 -1.66 -38.83 14.54
CA ASP A 58 -1.13 -39.35 15.80
C ASP A 58 -1.65 -40.75 16.20
N LEU A 59 -2.61 -41.30 15.44
CA LEU A 59 -3.22 -42.59 15.76
C LEU A 59 -2.34 -43.78 15.34
N SER A 60 -2.33 -44.83 16.14
CA SER A 60 -1.70 -46.10 15.74
C SER A 60 -2.45 -46.76 14.57
N ASN A 61 -1.77 -47.64 13.83
CA ASN A 61 -2.40 -48.38 12.72
C ASN A 61 -3.64 -49.17 13.16
N GLU A 62 -3.63 -49.72 14.38
CA GLU A 62 -4.80 -50.38 14.98
C GLU A 62 -5.96 -49.39 15.24
N GLU A 63 -5.66 -48.19 15.73
CA GLU A 63 -6.66 -47.15 15.96
C GLU A 63 -7.23 -46.62 14.65
N LEU A 64 -6.40 -46.37 13.64
CA LEU A 64 -6.79 -45.97 12.29
C LEU A 64 -7.75 -46.97 11.66
N VAL A 65 -7.39 -48.26 11.65
CA VAL A 65 -8.24 -49.29 11.04
C VAL A 65 -9.54 -49.47 11.82
N ASN A 66 -9.52 -49.40 13.16
CA ASN A 66 -10.75 -49.49 13.95
C ASN A 66 -11.66 -48.27 13.74
N ASN A 67 -11.07 -47.08 13.57
CA ASN A 67 -11.80 -45.84 13.30
C ASN A 67 -12.60 -45.93 11.99
N LEU A 68 -12.04 -46.51 10.93
CA LEU A 68 -12.78 -46.76 9.68
C LEU A 68 -14.07 -47.58 9.89
N TYR A 69 -14.03 -48.58 10.77
CA TYR A 69 -15.22 -49.38 11.10
C TYR A 69 -16.25 -48.57 11.91
N GLN A 70 -15.79 -47.69 12.80
CA GLN A 70 -16.66 -46.79 13.57
C GLN A 70 -17.33 -45.76 12.67
N GLN A 71 -16.57 -45.11 11.78
CA GLN A 71 -17.10 -44.13 10.84
C GLN A 71 -18.09 -44.75 9.86
N LEU A 72 -17.79 -45.92 9.29
CA LEU A 72 -18.65 -46.57 8.30
C LEU A 72 -19.85 -47.29 8.90
N PHE A 73 -19.69 -47.97 10.04
CA PHE A 73 -20.65 -48.94 10.56
C PHE A 73 -21.12 -48.68 11.99
N ALA A 74 -20.62 -47.64 12.66
CA ALA A 74 -20.91 -47.31 14.07
C ALA A 74 -20.62 -48.49 15.04
N ARG A 75 -19.55 -49.25 14.76
CA ARG A 75 -19.10 -50.36 15.61
C ARG A 75 -17.60 -50.60 15.48
N ASP A 76 -17.01 -51.26 16.47
CA ASP A 76 -15.63 -51.70 16.40
C ASP A 76 -15.41 -52.78 15.34
N ALA A 77 -14.20 -52.82 14.79
CA ALA A 77 -13.72 -53.88 13.92
C ALA A 77 -13.68 -55.22 14.67
N GLU A 78 -14.11 -56.30 14.04
CA GLU A 78 -13.83 -57.62 14.58
C GLU A 78 -12.32 -57.88 14.54
N GLN A 79 -11.77 -58.47 15.62
CA GLN A 79 -10.33 -58.72 15.76
C GLN A 79 -9.68 -59.33 14.50
N GLY A 80 -10.36 -60.28 13.83
CA GLY A 80 -9.82 -60.91 12.63
C GLY A 80 -9.77 -60.01 11.39
N GLY A 81 -10.66 -59.01 11.30
CA GLY A 81 -10.64 -57.97 10.26
C GLY A 81 -9.61 -56.90 10.58
N LEU A 82 -9.56 -56.46 11.83
CA LEU A 82 -8.56 -55.52 12.34
C LEU A 82 -7.13 -56.03 12.09
N ASP A 83 -6.81 -57.24 12.55
CA ASP A 83 -5.49 -57.86 12.37
C ASP A 83 -5.11 -58.00 10.87
N PHE A 84 -6.10 -58.25 10.01
CA PHE A 84 -5.88 -58.41 8.57
C PHE A 84 -5.51 -57.09 7.90
N TYR A 85 -6.29 -56.03 8.16
CA TYR A 85 -6.08 -54.73 7.53
C TYR A 85 -4.89 -53.97 8.11
N VAL A 86 -4.65 -54.07 9.43
CA VAL A 86 -3.42 -53.54 10.05
C VAL A 86 -2.19 -54.16 9.42
N GLY A 87 -2.16 -55.49 9.24
CA GLY A 87 -1.04 -56.16 8.57
C GLY A 87 -0.86 -55.75 7.09
N LYS A 88 -1.92 -55.32 6.40
CA LYS A 88 -1.84 -54.77 5.03
C LYS A 88 -1.29 -53.36 5.03
N LEU A 89 -1.73 -52.53 5.97
CA LEU A 89 -1.27 -51.15 6.15
C LEU A 89 0.21 -51.10 6.54
N GLU A 90 0.62 -51.87 7.56
CA GLU A 90 2.03 -51.96 8.01
C GLU A 90 2.99 -52.44 6.91
N SER A 91 2.51 -53.31 6.02
CA SER A 91 3.31 -53.82 4.91
C SER A 91 3.38 -52.88 3.70
N GLY A 92 2.60 -51.80 3.71
CA GLY A 92 2.40 -50.90 2.56
C GLY A 92 1.69 -51.55 1.37
N GLU A 93 1.05 -52.71 1.56
CA GLU A 93 0.33 -53.41 0.47
C GLU A 93 -0.99 -52.71 0.13
N LEU A 94 -1.61 -52.05 1.10
CA LEU A 94 -2.78 -51.18 0.93
C LEU A 94 -2.59 -49.90 1.76
N SER A 95 -2.96 -48.74 1.21
CA SER A 95 -3.13 -47.50 1.99
C SER A 95 -4.41 -47.54 2.82
N LEU A 96 -4.52 -46.68 3.84
CA LEU A 96 -5.71 -46.62 4.68
C LEU A 96 -6.98 -46.29 3.85
N ALA A 97 -6.88 -45.38 2.89
CA ALA A 97 -7.99 -45.04 2.00
C ALA A 97 -8.43 -46.22 1.11
N ASN A 98 -7.48 -47.05 0.64
CA ASN A 98 -7.81 -48.28 -0.08
C ASN A 98 -8.49 -49.31 0.85
N ILE A 99 -8.09 -49.37 2.12
CA ILE A 99 -8.71 -50.24 3.12
C ILE A 99 -10.16 -49.79 3.39
N ALA A 100 -10.39 -48.49 3.57
CA ALA A 100 -11.72 -47.90 3.77
C ALA A 100 -12.68 -48.25 2.61
N LEU A 101 -12.23 -48.09 1.37
CA LEU A 101 -13.04 -48.44 0.19
C LEU A 101 -13.34 -49.95 0.15
N VAL A 102 -12.35 -50.81 0.40
CA VAL A 102 -12.57 -52.27 0.40
C VAL A 102 -13.53 -52.68 1.51
N ILE A 103 -13.46 -52.04 2.69
CA ILE A 103 -14.41 -52.28 3.79
C ILE A 103 -15.82 -51.85 3.37
N ALA A 104 -15.98 -50.65 2.82
CA ALA A 104 -17.27 -50.13 2.36
C ALA A 104 -17.89 -50.99 1.24
N GLU A 105 -17.11 -51.41 0.24
CA GLU A 105 -17.57 -52.22 -0.88
C GLU A 105 -17.99 -53.65 -0.48
N ASN A 106 -17.44 -54.15 0.63
CA ASN A 106 -17.72 -55.51 1.14
C ASN A 106 -18.61 -55.49 2.40
N ALA A 107 -19.27 -54.38 2.69
CA ALA A 107 -20.26 -54.28 3.76
C ALA A 107 -21.42 -55.26 3.51
N GLU A 108 -21.83 -56.00 4.56
CA GLU A 108 -22.94 -56.94 4.50
C GLU A 108 -23.87 -56.79 5.70
N ASN A 109 -25.15 -57.13 5.53
CA ASN A 109 -26.16 -57.12 6.61
C ASN A 109 -26.29 -55.74 7.29
N ALA A 110 -26.21 -55.67 8.62
CA ALA A 110 -26.34 -54.41 9.36
C ALA A 110 -25.27 -53.38 8.96
N ASP A 111 -24.09 -53.80 8.49
CA ASP A 111 -23.02 -52.90 8.06
C ASP A 111 -23.39 -52.14 6.78
N VAL A 112 -24.06 -52.82 5.83
CA VAL A 112 -24.52 -52.15 4.61
C VAL A 112 -25.70 -51.23 4.89
N ASP A 113 -26.54 -51.57 5.88
CA ASP A 113 -27.65 -50.72 6.32
C ASP A 113 -27.12 -49.46 7.04
N ALA A 114 -26.15 -49.59 7.96
CA ALA A 114 -25.51 -48.46 8.64
C ALA A 114 -24.79 -47.51 7.67
N MET A 115 -23.98 -48.07 6.76
CA MET A 115 -23.26 -47.28 5.77
C MET A 115 -24.23 -46.52 4.84
N ASN A 116 -25.30 -47.17 4.36
CA ASN A 116 -26.28 -46.49 3.52
C ASN A 116 -27.01 -45.39 4.28
N ASN A 117 -27.41 -45.63 5.53
CA ASN A 117 -28.07 -44.63 6.36
C ASN A 117 -27.16 -43.42 6.60
N LYS A 118 -25.88 -43.64 6.92
CA LYS A 118 -24.89 -42.57 7.08
C LYS A 118 -24.71 -41.77 5.80
N VAL A 119 -24.50 -42.43 4.65
CA VAL A 119 -24.32 -41.72 3.37
C VAL A 119 -25.58 -40.94 2.97
N GLU A 120 -26.77 -41.49 3.23
CA GLU A 120 -28.04 -40.79 2.95
C GLU A 120 -28.24 -39.57 3.87
N ALA A 121 -27.97 -39.71 5.17
CA ALA A 121 -28.02 -38.61 6.13
C ALA A 121 -26.98 -37.53 5.82
N ALA A 122 -25.77 -37.95 5.45
CA ALA A 122 -24.68 -37.05 5.07
C ALA A 122 -25.02 -36.27 3.80
N GLN A 123 -25.56 -36.93 2.75
CA GLN A 123 -25.98 -36.19 1.55
C GLN A 123 -27.11 -35.21 1.85
N ALA A 124 -28.08 -35.61 2.68
CA ALA A 124 -29.16 -34.71 3.07
C ALA A 124 -28.63 -33.49 3.85
N PHE A 125 -27.63 -33.68 4.72
CA PHE A 125 -26.95 -32.60 5.44
C PHE A 125 -26.21 -31.68 4.46
N THR A 126 -25.38 -32.23 3.57
CA THR A 126 -24.64 -31.47 2.54
C THR A 126 -25.58 -30.62 1.68
N ASP A 127 -26.71 -31.20 1.24
CA ASP A 127 -27.70 -30.51 0.40
C ASP A 127 -28.43 -29.38 1.15
N ALA A 128 -28.64 -29.53 2.46
CA ALA A 128 -29.36 -28.58 3.30
C ALA A 128 -28.47 -27.46 3.84
N ALA A 129 -27.22 -27.75 4.19
CA ALA A 129 -26.29 -26.80 4.78
C ALA A 129 -25.78 -25.75 3.78
N GLY A 130 -25.54 -26.12 2.52
CA GLY A 130 -25.14 -25.14 1.50
C GLY A 130 -23.90 -24.34 1.90
N SER A 131 -24.03 -23.01 1.97
CA SER A 131 -22.97 -22.10 2.43
C SER A 131 -22.76 -22.06 3.94
N ASP A 132 -23.74 -22.56 4.71
CA ASP A 132 -23.65 -22.59 6.17
C ASP A 132 -22.67 -23.69 6.65
N TYR A 133 -22.23 -24.56 5.75
CA TYR A 133 -21.14 -25.52 5.99
C TYR A 133 -19.79 -24.85 5.69
N ALA A 134 -19.31 -24.00 6.60
CA ALA A 134 -18.03 -23.30 6.52
C ALA A 134 -17.15 -23.57 7.75
N GLY A 135 -15.85 -23.71 7.56
CA GLY A 135 -14.89 -23.90 8.65
C GLY A 135 -14.82 -25.32 9.25
N ASP A 136 -13.90 -25.50 10.19
CA ASP A 136 -13.65 -26.77 10.89
C ASP A 136 -14.69 -27.05 11.98
N ASP A 137 -15.29 -26.04 12.59
CA ASP A 137 -16.39 -26.20 13.56
C ASP A 137 -17.64 -26.82 12.93
N ALA A 138 -18.02 -26.36 11.73
CA ALA A 138 -19.11 -26.97 10.98
C ALA A 138 -18.76 -28.41 10.57
N ALA A 139 -17.48 -28.68 10.28
CA ALA A 139 -16.99 -30.01 9.99
C ALA A 139 -17.13 -30.98 11.18
N ASP A 140 -16.78 -30.51 12.38
CA ASP A 140 -16.88 -31.27 13.63
C ASP A 140 -18.32 -31.50 14.06
N TYR A 141 -19.14 -30.45 14.01
CA TYR A 141 -20.57 -30.56 14.26
C TYR A 141 -21.22 -31.59 13.32
N ALA A 142 -20.87 -31.55 12.03
CA ALA A 142 -21.39 -32.49 11.06
C ALA A 142 -20.85 -33.92 11.26
N ALA A 143 -19.61 -34.08 11.74
CA ALA A 143 -19.05 -35.37 12.14
C ALA A 143 -19.82 -35.96 13.33
N ASP A 144 -20.10 -35.15 14.35
CA ASP A 144 -20.85 -35.54 15.54
C ASP A 144 -22.27 -35.97 15.20
N PHE A 145 -22.97 -35.17 14.37
CA PHE A 145 -24.29 -35.55 13.84
C PHE A 145 -24.25 -36.93 13.16
N LEU A 146 -23.23 -37.17 12.33
CA LEU A 146 -23.15 -38.40 11.55
C LEU A 146 -22.76 -39.59 12.42
N SER A 147 -22.03 -39.38 13.52
CA SER A 147 -21.60 -40.42 14.45
C SER A 147 -22.80 -41.17 15.08
N ASP A 148 -23.90 -40.46 15.34
CA ASP A 148 -25.15 -40.99 15.91
C ASP A 148 -26.01 -41.82 14.94
N VAL A 149 -25.64 -41.85 13.65
CA VAL A 149 -26.37 -42.61 12.62
C VAL A 149 -25.86 -44.06 12.55
N ASP A 150 -26.75 -45.03 12.71
CA ASP A 150 -26.44 -46.47 12.66
C ASP A 150 -27.41 -47.25 11.76
N ALA A 151 -27.36 -48.59 11.81
CA ALA A 151 -28.20 -49.48 11.00
C ALA A 151 -29.70 -49.39 11.31
N ASP A 152 -30.09 -48.93 12.50
CA ASP A 152 -31.47 -48.82 12.96
C ASP A 152 -32.05 -47.40 12.77
N THR A 153 -31.24 -46.41 12.35
CA THR A 153 -31.67 -45.03 12.08
C THR A 153 -32.66 -44.93 10.92
N ASP A 154 -33.80 -44.27 11.16
CA ASP A 154 -34.75 -43.87 10.10
C ASP A 154 -34.39 -42.49 9.57
N VAL A 155 -33.56 -42.43 8.53
CA VAL A 155 -33.04 -41.18 7.94
C VAL A 155 -34.18 -40.24 7.52
N SER A 156 -35.31 -40.78 7.07
CA SER A 156 -36.46 -39.99 6.64
C SER A 156 -37.22 -39.27 7.78
N ALA A 157 -36.91 -39.64 9.03
CA ALA A 157 -37.47 -39.03 10.23
C ALA A 157 -36.53 -38.01 10.89
N LEU A 158 -35.30 -37.84 10.37
CA LEU A 158 -34.37 -36.81 10.84
C LEU A 158 -34.84 -35.43 10.37
N ASP A 159 -34.80 -34.45 11.28
CA ASP A 159 -35.11 -33.06 10.98
C ASP A 159 -33.82 -32.34 10.56
N ILE A 160 -33.38 -32.61 9.32
CA ILE A 160 -32.08 -32.13 8.83
C ILE A 160 -32.02 -30.60 8.81
N ASP A 161 -33.12 -29.92 8.47
CA ASP A 161 -33.17 -28.46 8.48
C ASP A 161 -32.95 -27.89 9.90
N ALA A 162 -33.43 -28.57 10.94
CA ALA A 162 -33.20 -28.17 12.33
C ALA A 162 -31.77 -28.45 12.79
N VAL A 163 -31.18 -29.57 12.34
CA VAL A 163 -29.77 -29.90 12.61
C VAL A 163 -28.86 -28.87 11.93
N VAL A 164 -29.13 -28.53 10.68
CA VAL A 164 -28.36 -27.52 9.93
C VAL A 164 -28.51 -26.13 10.55
N ALA A 165 -29.69 -25.77 11.05
CA ALA A 165 -29.90 -24.47 11.70
C ALA A 165 -29.14 -24.31 13.04
N ASP A 166 -28.64 -25.40 13.60
CA ASP A 166 -27.82 -25.43 14.81
C ASP A 166 -26.30 -25.60 14.48
N ILE A 167 -25.90 -25.52 13.20
CA ILE A 167 -24.48 -25.42 12.83
C ILE A 167 -23.93 -24.15 13.51
N PRO A 168 -22.82 -24.26 14.28
CA PRO A 168 -22.14 -23.10 14.85
C PRO A 168 -21.86 -22.07 13.74
N ALA A 169 -22.08 -20.78 14.02
CA ALA A 169 -21.52 -19.76 13.13
C ALA A 169 -20.00 -19.94 13.12
N ASP A 170 -19.36 -19.58 12.00
CA ASP A 170 -17.91 -19.69 11.86
C ASP A 170 -17.27 -18.65 12.79
N ASP A 171 -16.94 -19.08 14.01
CA ASP A 171 -16.27 -18.30 15.05
C ASP A 171 -14.75 -18.60 15.05
N GLY A 172 -14.19 -19.13 13.94
CA GLY A 172 -12.75 -19.35 13.79
C GLY A 172 -12.13 -20.33 14.79
N GLY A 173 -12.88 -21.32 15.29
CA GLY A 173 -12.42 -22.26 16.31
C GLY A 173 -11.36 -23.24 15.80
N ASN A 174 -10.09 -22.92 16.05
CA ASN A 174 -8.95 -23.81 15.88
C ASN A 174 -8.82 -24.74 17.11
N ASP A 175 -9.27 -26.00 17.03
CA ASP A 175 -8.94 -27.03 18.03
C ASP A 175 -8.00 -28.08 17.43
N GLY A 176 -6.74 -28.07 17.89
CA GLY A 176 -5.81 -29.15 17.60
C GLY A 176 -4.32 -28.85 17.47
N ASP A 177 -3.74 -27.84 18.14
CA ASP A 177 -2.30 -27.85 18.40
C ASP A 177 -1.95 -27.27 19.78
N THR A 178 -1.15 -28.02 20.53
CA THR A 178 -0.62 -27.64 21.84
C THR A 178 0.61 -26.75 21.72
N GLY A 179 0.43 -25.56 21.11
CA GLY A 179 1.35 -24.42 21.13
C GLY A 179 0.93 -23.34 20.15
N GLY A 180 0.66 -22.09 20.60
CA GLY A 180 0.40 -21.00 19.64
C GLY A 180 -0.17 -19.70 20.20
N SER A 181 -1.48 -19.50 20.12
CA SER A 181 -2.15 -18.22 20.38
C SER A 181 -2.99 -18.23 21.66
N ILE A 182 -2.92 -17.13 22.41
CA ILE A 182 -3.66 -16.80 23.62
C ILE A 182 -4.63 -15.68 23.24
N ASP A 183 -5.89 -16.01 23.06
CA ASP A 183 -6.87 -15.07 22.54
C ASP A 183 -7.49 -14.18 23.65
N ILE A 184 -7.59 -12.88 23.37
CA ILE A 184 -8.18 -11.87 24.25
C ILE A 184 -9.30 -11.14 23.51
N ASP A 185 -10.54 -11.40 23.90
CA ASP A 185 -11.72 -10.75 23.31
C ASP A 185 -12.11 -9.47 24.09
N PHE A 186 -12.06 -8.33 23.41
CA PHE A 186 -12.48 -7.02 23.94
C PHE A 186 -14.01 -6.86 24.10
N ALA A 187 -14.81 -7.59 23.32
CA ALA A 187 -16.28 -7.49 23.34
C ALA A 187 -16.91 -8.19 24.56
N ASN A 188 -16.25 -9.22 25.10
CA ASN A 188 -16.75 -10.02 26.22
C ASN A 188 -16.20 -9.63 27.61
N THR A 189 -15.23 -8.71 27.67
CA THR A 189 -14.56 -8.32 28.92
C THR A 189 -15.25 -7.11 29.57
N GLY A 190 -16.30 -7.37 30.35
CA GLY A 190 -17.00 -6.30 31.09
C GLY A 190 -16.08 -5.52 32.05
N SER A 191 -16.30 -4.21 32.21
CA SER A 191 -15.51 -3.21 32.97
C SER A 191 -15.20 -3.56 34.46
N SER A 192 -14.36 -4.55 34.71
CA SER A 192 -14.07 -5.09 36.05
C SER A 192 -12.59 -5.42 36.19
N GLU A 193 -11.97 -5.14 37.35
CA GLU A 193 -10.67 -5.70 37.70
C GLU A 193 -10.76 -7.25 37.71
N GLY A 194 -9.84 -7.92 37.03
CA GLY A 194 -9.80 -9.37 36.89
C GLY A 194 -8.42 -9.87 36.48
N HIS A 195 -8.30 -11.18 36.30
CA HIS A 195 -7.10 -11.84 35.80
C HIS A 195 -7.49 -13.03 34.94
N PHE A 196 -6.58 -13.46 34.07
CA PHE A 196 -6.77 -14.68 33.29
C PHE A 196 -6.43 -15.92 34.11
N GLU A 197 -7.29 -16.93 34.01
CA GLU A 197 -7.04 -18.29 34.45
C GLU A 197 -7.23 -19.24 33.25
N LEU A 198 -6.52 -20.37 33.23
CA LEU A 198 -6.83 -21.45 32.29
C LEU A 198 -7.99 -22.27 32.87
N ASP A 199 -9.02 -22.53 32.06
CA ASP A 199 -10.08 -23.45 32.45
C ASP A 199 -9.64 -24.92 32.35
N ASP A 200 -10.54 -25.84 32.70
CA ASP A 200 -10.24 -27.28 32.71
C ASP A 200 -9.97 -27.84 31.29
N SER A 201 -10.29 -27.10 30.23
CA SER A 201 -10.00 -27.40 28.81
C SER A 201 -8.65 -26.83 28.34
N GLY A 202 -8.03 -25.94 29.12
CA GLY A 202 -6.86 -25.20 28.70
C GLY A 202 -7.17 -23.92 27.92
N SER A 203 -8.44 -23.51 27.83
CA SER A 203 -8.81 -22.21 27.28
C SER A 203 -8.57 -21.11 28.30
N LEU A 204 -8.07 -19.97 27.83
CA LEU A 204 -7.91 -18.78 28.64
C LEU A 204 -9.29 -18.18 28.94
N ILE A 205 -9.64 -18.06 30.22
CA ILE A 205 -10.89 -17.42 30.65
C ILE A 205 -10.58 -16.19 31.51
N TRP A 206 -11.33 -15.11 31.26
CA TRP A 206 -11.27 -13.92 32.11
C TRP A 206 -12.02 -14.16 33.43
N VAL A 207 -11.28 -14.13 34.54
CA VAL A 207 -11.83 -14.28 35.89
C VAL A 207 -11.87 -12.92 36.59
N THR A 208 -13.09 -12.45 36.86
CA THR A 208 -13.28 -11.20 37.60
C THR A 208 -12.90 -11.38 39.08
N ASP A 209 -12.17 -10.41 39.65
CA ASP A 209 -11.79 -10.42 41.07
C ASP A 209 -13.02 -10.06 41.93
N SER A 210 -13.90 -11.02 42.18
CA SER A 210 -15.17 -10.72 42.87
C SER A 210 -14.99 -10.56 44.40
N GLU A 211 -14.93 -9.30 44.85
CA GLU A 211 -15.59 -8.87 46.11
C GLU A 211 -16.60 -7.71 45.89
N ALA A 212 -17.01 -7.41 44.66
CA ALA A 212 -18.06 -6.44 44.39
C ALA A 212 -19.34 -7.12 43.88
N GLU A 213 -20.30 -7.34 44.78
CA GLU A 213 -21.68 -7.64 44.38
C GLU A 213 -22.28 -6.45 43.62
N GLY A 214 -22.51 -6.66 42.32
CA GLY A 214 -23.58 -6.03 41.56
C GLY A 214 -23.22 -4.76 40.79
N TYR A 215 -22.84 -4.92 39.53
CA TYR A 215 -23.36 -4.11 38.43
C TYR A 215 -23.63 -5.03 37.23
N VAL A 216 -24.84 -4.94 36.71
CA VAL A 216 -25.21 -5.40 35.37
C VAL A 216 -24.85 -4.24 34.45
N ALA A 217 -24.17 -4.49 33.33
CA ALA A 217 -24.06 -3.51 32.26
C ALA A 217 -25.48 -3.07 31.88
N GLU A 218 -25.86 -1.83 32.20
CA GLU A 218 -27.03 -1.23 31.58
C GLU A 218 -26.63 -0.90 30.15
N ALA A 219 -27.30 -1.54 29.19
CA ALA A 219 -27.30 -1.13 27.80
C ALA A 219 -27.68 0.36 27.70
N ASN A 220 -26.68 1.22 27.47
CA ASN A 220 -26.65 2.45 26.67
C ASN A 220 -25.19 2.95 26.63
N GLY A 221 -24.54 2.79 25.47
CA GLY A 221 -23.09 2.78 25.26
C GLY A 221 -22.32 4.10 25.39
N THR A 222 -21.23 4.05 26.15
CA THR A 222 -20.05 4.95 26.13
C THR A 222 -18.97 4.40 27.08
N GLY A 223 -18.53 3.15 26.97
CA GLY A 223 -17.61 2.60 27.97
C GLY A 223 -16.75 1.50 27.42
N GLY A 224 -15.58 1.87 26.91
CA GLY A 224 -14.57 0.95 26.40
C GLY A 224 -14.06 -0.04 27.46
N THR A 225 -13.14 -0.91 27.03
CA THR A 225 -12.70 -2.09 27.76
C THR A 225 -11.25 -1.96 28.18
N ASN A 226 -10.95 -2.25 29.45
CA ASN A 226 -9.57 -2.34 29.93
C ASN A 226 -9.28 -3.76 30.40
N VAL A 227 -8.38 -4.44 29.69
CA VAL A 227 -7.82 -5.74 30.06
C VAL A 227 -6.46 -5.49 30.71
N VAL A 228 -6.26 -5.97 31.94
CA VAL A 228 -5.07 -5.67 32.75
C VAL A 228 -4.44 -6.95 33.29
N ASN A 229 -3.20 -6.86 33.79
CA ASN A 229 -2.39 -7.99 34.25
C ASN A 229 -2.16 -9.08 33.19
N ILE A 230 -2.06 -8.72 31.91
CA ILE A 230 -1.78 -9.68 30.82
C ILE A 230 -0.36 -10.23 31.01
N GLY A 231 -0.16 -11.55 30.90
CA GLY A 231 1.12 -12.20 31.20
C GLY A 231 1.32 -12.65 32.66
N LYS A 232 0.26 -12.73 33.47
CA LYS A 232 0.32 -13.22 34.88
C LYS A 232 0.41 -14.76 35.03
N ILE A 233 0.59 -15.50 33.94
CA ILE A 233 0.48 -16.98 33.87
C ILE A 233 1.85 -17.67 34.05
N GLU A 234 1.81 -18.98 34.33
CA GLU A 234 2.81 -19.78 35.02
C GLU A 234 4.25 -19.72 34.46
N TRP A 235 5.19 -19.73 35.40
CA TRP A 235 6.60 -19.86 35.12
C TRP A 235 6.93 -21.32 34.79
N ASP A 236 7.80 -21.56 33.82
CA ASP A 236 8.28 -22.90 33.48
C ASP A 236 9.05 -23.55 34.66
N GLU A 237 9.48 -24.81 34.50
CA GLU A 237 10.27 -25.51 35.53
C GLU A 237 11.61 -24.79 35.87
N ALA A 238 12.08 -23.90 34.98
CA ALA A 238 13.29 -23.10 35.14
C ALA A 238 13.03 -21.73 35.81
N GLY A 239 11.77 -21.33 36.01
CA GLY A 239 11.41 -20.02 36.53
C GLY A 239 11.56 -18.91 35.49
N GLN A 240 11.27 -19.18 34.22
CA GLN A 240 11.08 -18.20 33.13
C GLN A 240 9.61 -18.10 32.74
N VAL A 241 9.20 -16.97 32.16
CA VAL A 241 7.83 -16.80 31.66
C VAL A 241 7.68 -17.68 30.41
N ALA A 242 6.64 -18.51 30.37
CA ALA A 242 6.45 -19.50 29.32
C ALA A 242 5.81 -18.94 28.03
N THR A 243 5.49 -17.65 28.01
CA THR A 243 4.77 -16.94 26.92
C THR A 243 5.42 -15.57 26.69
N SER A 244 5.38 -15.05 25.48
CA SER A 244 5.74 -13.66 25.14
C SER A 244 4.54 -12.91 24.56
N SER A 245 4.66 -11.60 24.33
CA SER A 245 3.55 -10.77 23.82
C SER A 245 3.02 -11.22 22.45
N LYS A 246 3.85 -11.84 21.62
CA LYS A 246 3.46 -12.36 20.29
C LYS A 246 2.50 -13.53 20.35
N ASP A 247 2.49 -14.25 21.48
CA ASP A 247 1.57 -15.35 21.71
C ASP A 247 0.16 -14.83 21.99
N TYR A 248 -0.06 -13.52 22.15
CA TYR A 248 -1.38 -12.94 22.43
C TYR A 248 -1.99 -12.34 21.17
N THR A 249 -3.25 -12.69 20.93
CA THR A 249 -4.08 -12.16 19.83
C THR A 249 -5.30 -11.47 20.42
N PHE A 250 -5.47 -10.19 20.13
CA PHE A 250 -6.62 -9.41 20.60
C PHE A 250 -7.71 -9.39 19.56
N HIS A 251 -8.93 -9.70 19.95
CA HIS A 251 -10.10 -9.73 19.07
C HIS A 251 -11.04 -8.58 19.40
N LEU A 252 -11.49 -7.86 18.35
CA LEU A 252 -12.57 -6.89 18.45
C LEU A 252 -13.47 -7.01 17.22
N SER A 253 -14.75 -7.33 17.44
CA SER A 253 -15.72 -7.46 16.37
C SER A 253 -17.05 -6.74 16.65
N ASP A 254 -17.77 -6.41 15.57
CA ASP A 254 -19.13 -5.85 15.59
C ASP A 254 -19.30 -4.58 16.47
N GLN A 255 -18.24 -3.75 16.50
CA GLN A 255 -18.18 -2.58 17.37
C GLN A 255 -18.76 -1.33 16.69
N LEU A 256 -19.53 -0.52 17.44
CA LEU A 256 -20.22 0.67 16.92
C LEU A 256 -19.93 1.98 17.69
N GLY A 257 -19.33 1.91 18.86
CA GLY A 257 -19.14 3.04 19.76
C GLY A 257 -18.00 3.97 19.31
N ALA A 258 -18.33 5.12 18.74
CA ALA A 258 -17.39 6.22 18.54
C ALA A 258 -16.84 6.71 19.90
N GLY A 259 -15.52 6.83 20.02
CA GLY A 259 -14.83 7.33 21.22
C GLY A 259 -14.75 6.35 22.39
N GLU A 260 -14.92 5.05 22.15
CA GLU A 260 -14.57 4.01 23.14
C GLU A 260 -13.05 3.74 23.12
N GLU A 261 -12.44 3.49 24.27
CA GLU A 261 -11.02 3.14 24.40
C GLU A 261 -10.88 1.67 24.80
N TYR A 262 -10.14 0.90 24.02
CA TYR A 262 -9.83 -0.51 24.25
C TYR A 262 -8.36 -0.65 24.67
N ASN A 263 -8.12 -0.90 25.95
CA ASN A 263 -6.78 -0.97 26.53
C ASN A 263 -6.39 -2.41 26.86
N GLY A 264 -5.24 -2.87 26.36
CA GLY A 264 -4.59 -4.11 26.76
C GLY A 264 -3.29 -3.82 27.51
N LEU A 265 -3.24 -4.09 28.82
CA LEU A 265 -2.10 -3.77 29.68
C LEU A 265 -1.29 -5.02 30.06
N PHE A 266 -0.10 -5.13 29.49
CA PHE A 266 0.87 -6.20 29.71
C PHE A 266 1.74 -5.98 30.96
N LEU A 267 2.02 -7.07 31.68
CA LEU A 267 3.08 -7.08 32.66
C LEU A 267 4.45 -7.13 31.96
N SER A 268 5.42 -6.36 32.45
CA SER A 268 6.76 -6.27 31.83
C SER A 268 7.48 -7.60 31.54
N PRO A 269 7.28 -8.71 32.31
CA PRO A 269 7.96 -9.98 32.00
C PRO A 269 7.61 -10.60 30.64
N VAL A 270 6.46 -10.28 30.04
CA VAL A 270 6.07 -10.79 28.71
C VAL A 270 6.40 -9.82 27.57
N LEU A 271 6.70 -8.55 27.88
CA LEU A 271 7.18 -7.56 26.92
C LEU A 271 8.68 -7.73 26.70
N SER A 272 9.03 -8.76 25.93
CA SER A 272 10.40 -9.04 25.53
C SER A 272 10.42 -9.41 24.06
N ALA A 273 11.27 -8.71 23.31
CA ALA A 273 11.75 -9.14 22.01
C ALA A 273 12.33 -10.56 22.10
N GLU A 274 12.09 -11.38 21.10
CA GLU A 274 12.89 -12.58 20.93
C GLU A 274 14.24 -12.16 20.33
N ASP A 275 15.33 -12.43 21.06
CA ASP A 275 16.66 -12.30 20.50
C ASP A 275 16.87 -13.48 19.54
N ARG A 276 16.87 -13.24 18.22
CA ARG A 276 17.33 -14.24 17.24
C ARG A 276 18.71 -13.87 16.71
N THR A 277 19.52 -14.87 16.43
CA THR A 277 20.75 -14.69 15.66
C THR A 277 20.42 -14.80 14.18
N ALA A 278 20.59 -13.73 13.41
CA ALA A 278 20.07 -13.64 12.04
C ALA A 278 20.72 -14.64 11.10
N ASN A 279 22.05 -14.61 11.07
CA ASN A 279 22.89 -15.41 10.19
C ASN A 279 24.28 -15.48 10.79
N SER A 280 24.98 -16.59 10.59
CA SER A 280 26.44 -16.65 10.74
C SER A 280 27.07 -17.09 9.42
N GLN A 281 28.31 -16.68 9.18
CA GLN A 281 28.96 -16.93 7.88
C GLN A 281 30.33 -17.58 8.05
N LEU A 282 30.63 -18.53 7.17
CA LEU A 282 31.97 -19.08 6.95
C LEU A 282 32.46 -18.66 5.57
N PHE A 283 33.52 -17.86 5.53
CA PHE A 283 34.23 -17.50 4.32
C PHE A 283 35.33 -18.52 4.05
N ILE A 284 35.43 -18.96 2.81
CA ILE A 284 36.37 -19.97 2.36
C ILE A 284 37.14 -19.42 1.17
N ASP A 285 38.38 -19.03 1.42
CA ASP A 285 39.32 -18.56 0.41
C ASP A 285 40.19 -19.71 -0.06
N LEU A 286 40.04 -20.10 -1.32
CA LEU A 286 40.73 -21.25 -1.89
C LEU A 286 41.32 -20.91 -3.27
N LEU A 287 42.63 -21.10 -3.44
CA LEU A 287 43.33 -20.80 -4.70
C LEU A 287 44.56 -21.70 -4.90
N ASP A 288 44.76 -22.18 -6.13
CA ASP A 288 46.06 -22.74 -6.54
C ASP A 288 46.96 -21.63 -7.07
N LEU A 289 48.02 -21.31 -6.33
CA LEU A 289 48.93 -20.22 -6.67
C LEU A 289 49.68 -20.43 -7.99
N ARG A 290 49.67 -21.65 -8.56
CA ARG A 290 50.35 -21.96 -9.83
C ARG A 290 49.43 -21.77 -11.04
N THR A 291 48.12 -21.93 -10.84
CA THR A 291 47.11 -21.81 -11.90
C THR A 291 46.16 -20.63 -11.71
N ALA A 292 46.40 -19.78 -10.70
CA ALA A 292 45.58 -18.61 -10.37
C ALA A 292 45.29 -17.68 -11.57
N ASP A 293 46.26 -17.42 -12.45
CA ASP A 293 46.07 -16.58 -13.65
C ASP A 293 45.58 -17.35 -14.90
N THR A 294 45.03 -18.55 -14.72
CA THR A 294 44.51 -19.38 -15.82
C THR A 294 43.00 -19.45 -15.78
N ASP A 295 42.40 -20.09 -16.78
CA ASP A 295 40.97 -20.43 -16.81
C ASP A 295 40.57 -21.51 -15.78
N ARG A 296 41.54 -22.01 -15.00
CA ARG A 296 41.37 -23.04 -13.95
C ARG A 296 42.05 -22.62 -12.64
N PRO A 297 41.55 -21.59 -11.94
CA PRO A 297 42.19 -21.07 -10.72
C PRO A 297 42.27 -22.09 -9.56
N LEU A 298 41.48 -23.16 -9.59
CA LEU A 298 41.46 -24.24 -8.58
C LEU A 298 42.13 -25.54 -9.08
N GLY A 299 42.69 -25.53 -10.29
CA GLY A 299 42.78 -26.70 -11.17
C GLY A 299 43.64 -27.91 -10.74
N ASP A 300 44.43 -27.82 -9.68
CA ASP A 300 45.29 -28.91 -9.17
C ASP A 300 45.18 -29.05 -7.62
N LEU A 301 44.15 -28.46 -6.99
CA LEU A 301 44.02 -28.47 -5.54
C LEU A 301 43.60 -29.87 -5.02
N PRO A 302 44.26 -30.40 -3.99
CA PRO A 302 43.90 -31.69 -3.41
C PRO A 302 42.72 -31.62 -2.43
N VAL A 303 41.99 -30.50 -2.37
CA VAL A 303 40.92 -30.26 -1.40
C VAL A 303 39.64 -30.97 -1.85
N ASN A 304 39.01 -31.73 -0.97
CA ASN A 304 37.77 -32.45 -1.26
C ASN A 304 36.60 -32.10 -0.32
N GLY A 305 36.78 -31.10 0.54
CA GLY A 305 35.79 -30.69 1.51
C GLY A 305 36.31 -29.73 2.56
N PHE A 306 35.41 -29.34 3.46
CA PHE A 306 35.61 -28.36 4.51
C PHE A 306 35.20 -28.95 5.85
N ARG A 307 35.98 -28.65 6.88
CA ARG A 307 35.68 -28.98 8.28
C ARG A 307 35.60 -27.67 9.05
N PHE A 308 34.56 -27.50 9.83
CA PHE A 308 34.31 -26.34 10.69
C PHE A 308 33.47 -26.79 11.88
N THR A 309 33.14 -25.88 12.79
CA THR A 309 32.33 -26.15 13.97
C THR A 309 31.07 -25.30 13.92
N VAL A 310 29.91 -25.86 14.28
CA VAL A 310 28.63 -25.15 14.48
C VAL A 310 28.17 -25.45 15.90
N ASP A 311 27.90 -24.42 16.71
CA ASP A 311 27.49 -24.52 18.12
C ASP A 311 28.37 -25.42 19.00
N GLY A 312 29.67 -25.43 18.70
CA GLY A 312 30.66 -26.25 19.41
C GLY A 312 30.75 -27.71 18.93
N GLU A 313 29.93 -28.13 17.95
CA GLU A 313 29.98 -29.45 17.31
C GLU A 313 30.64 -29.41 15.93
N GLN A 314 31.49 -30.39 15.63
CA GLN A 314 32.32 -30.37 14.43
C GLN A 314 31.60 -30.98 13.23
N VAL A 315 31.47 -30.21 12.16
CA VAL A 315 30.81 -30.58 10.90
C VAL A 315 31.86 -30.82 9.80
N VAL A 316 31.55 -31.71 8.84
CA VAL A 316 32.41 -31.98 7.69
C VAL A 316 31.57 -32.06 6.41
N LEU A 317 31.71 -31.06 5.54
CA LEU A 317 31.10 -31.03 4.21
C LEU A 317 32.12 -31.54 3.17
N GLN A 318 31.88 -32.72 2.60
CA GLN A 318 32.86 -33.37 1.72
C GLN A 318 32.17 -34.04 0.52
N SER A 319 32.72 -33.87 -0.68
CA SER A 319 32.24 -34.56 -1.87
C SER A 319 33.35 -34.81 -2.91
N GLU A 320 33.13 -35.77 -3.81
CA GLU A 320 34.05 -36.02 -4.94
C GLU A 320 34.02 -34.86 -5.95
N GLU A 321 32.88 -34.18 -6.09
CA GLU A 321 32.75 -33.04 -7.01
C GLU A 321 33.48 -31.79 -6.51
N ILE A 322 33.59 -31.59 -5.18
CA ILE A 322 34.43 -30.51 -4.63
C ILE A 322 35.90 -30.72 -5.04
N PHE A 323 36.36 -31.98 -5.06
CA PHE A 323 37.70 -32.32 -5.54
C PHE A 323 37.90 -32.13 -7.04
N ASN A 324 36.84 -32.35 -7.84
CA ASN A 324 36.90 -32.20 -9.30
C ASN A 324 36.73 -30.75 -9.78
N ALA A 325 36.39 -29.81 -8.90
CA ALA A 325 36.14 -28.43 -9.26
C ALA A 325 37.43 -27.71 -9.69
N GLU A 326 37.45 -27.17 -10.91
CA GLU A 326 38.60 -26.45 -11.47
C GLU A 326 38.38 -24.92 -11.50
N THR A 327 37.13 -24.48 -11.29
CA THR A 327 36.66 -23.08 -11.30
C THR A 327 35.72 -22.79 -10.14
N TYR A 328 35.57 -21.52 -9.72
CA TYR A 328 34.68 -21.13 -8.62
C TYR A 328 33.20 -21.46 -8.87
N PRO A 329 32.61 -21.29 -10.08
CA PRO A 329 31.24 -21.74 -10.33
C PRO A 329 31.06 -23.26 -10.20
N GLN A 330 32.07 -24.04 -10.57
CA GLN A 330 32.05 -25.50 -10.35
C GLN A 330 32.14 -25.84 -8.86
N LEU A 331 33.00 -25.14 -8.12
CA LEU A 331 33.11 -25.30 -6.67
C LEU A 331 31.78 -24.96 -5.98
N LEU A 332 31.15 -23.83 -6.31
CA LEU A 332 29.85 -23.44 -5.78
C LEU A 332 28.79 -24.53 -6.02
N THR A 333 28.71 -25.03 -7.25
CA THR A 333 27.74 -26.08 -7.60
C THR A 333 27.99 -27.35 -6.79
N ALA A 334 29.25 -27.80 -6.72
CA ALA A 334 29.64 -29.00 -5.97
C ALA A 334 29.36 -28.89 -4.46
N VAL A 335 29.45 -27.68 -3.91
CA VAL A 335 29.17 -27.38 -2.51
C VAL A 335 27.68 -27.35 -2.24
N LYS A 336 26.87 -26.70 -3.11
CA LYS A 336 25.40 -26.75 -3.03
C LYS A 336 24.88 -28.18 -3.09
N ASP A 337 25.40 -28.98 -4.00
CA ASP A 337 25.03 -30.41 -4.12
C ASP A 337 25.43 -31.21 -2.86
N ALA A 338 26.59 -30.90 -2.27
CA ALA A 338 27.03 -31.54 -1.03
C ALA A 338 26.17 -31.16 0.18
N LEU A 339 25.71 -29.90 0.26
CA LEU A 339 24.79 -29.44 1.30
C LEU A 339 23.44 -30.13 1.18
N ALA A 340 22.86 -30.15 -0.03
CA ALA A 340 21.57 -30.78 -0.31
C ALA A 340 21.57 -32.31 -0.10
N ALA A 341 22.73 -32.96 -0.22
CA ALA A 341 22.89 -34.40 0.01
C ALA A 341 23.30 -34.77 1.44
N SER A 342 23.48 -33.79 2.33
CA SER A 342 23.87 -34.02 3.72
C SER A 342 22.67 -34.43 4.58
N ASP A 343 22.84 -35.51 5.37
CA ASP A 343 21.88 -35.91 6.41
C ASP A 343 22.24 -35.30 7.80
N ASP A 344 23.24 -34.41 7.86
CA ASP A 344 23.68 -33.77 9.11
C ASP A 344 22.70 -32.63 9.48
N PRO A 345 21.99 -32.72 10.62
CA PRO A 345 21.02 -31.68 11.01
C PRO A 345 21.67 -30.32 11.26
N LEU A 346 22.98 -30.26 11.59
CA LEU A 346 23.71 -29.00 11.76
C LEU A 346 24.00 -28.29 10.42
N LEU A 347 23.75 -28.95 9.28
CA LEU A 347 23.86 -28.36 7.95
C LEU A 347 22.50 -28.01 7.34
N ALA A 348 21.39 -28.27 8.05
CA ALA A 348 20.06 -27.86 7.60
C ALA A 348 19.98 -26.32 7.58
N GLY A 349 19.50 -25.73 6.48
CA GLY A 349 19.39 -24.27 6.34
C GLY A 349 20.67 -23.56 5.87
N PHE A 350 21.79 -24.28 5.68
CA PHE A 350 23.00 -23.69 5.11
C PHE A 350 22.84 -23.41 3.60
N GLU A 351 23.28 -22.22 3.18
CA GLU A 351 23.36 -21.83 1.78
C GLU A 351 24.80 -21.51 1.37
N ALA A 352 25.11 -21.67 0.08
CA ALA A 352 26.42 -21.35 -0.47
C ALA A 352 26.30 -20.30 -1.59
N THR A 353 27.17 -19.30 -1.57
CA THR A 353 27.30 -18.25 -2.59
C THR A 353 28.76 -17.94 -2.91
N LEU A 354 29.02 -17.19 -3.98
CA LEU A 354 30.33 -16.62 -4.24
C LEU A 354 30.33 -15.18 -3.73
N GLY A 355 31.33 -14.83 -2.93
CA GLY A 355 31.53 -13.51 -2.36
C GLY A 355 32.54 -12.67 -3.14
N GLY A 356 33.20 -11.75 -2.44
CA GLY A 356 34.17 -10.82 -3.00
C GLY A 356 35.48 -11.44 -3.50
N GLU A 357 36.35 -10.59 -4.04
CA GLU A 357 37.68 -10.95 -4.50
C GLU A 357 38.69 -10.88 -3.34
N PHE A 358 39.49 -11.93 -3.15
CA PHE A 358 40.62 -11.92 -2.22
C PHE A 358 41.96 -11.94 -2.96
N GLN A 359 43.03 -11.52 -2.29
CA GLN A 359 44.37 -11.41 -2.86
C GLN A 359 45.35 -12.34 -2.15
N ALA A 360 46.08 -13.16 -2.90
CA ALA A 360 47.15 -14.02 -2.41
C ALA A 360 48.48 -13.69 -3.11
N THR A 361 49.61 -14.09 -2.52
CA THR A 361 50.94 -13.89 -3.12
C THR A 361 51.57 -15.22 -3.50
N ASP A 362 51.99 -15.36 -4.76
CA ASP A 362 52.66 -16.56 -5.27
C ASP A 362 54.10 -16.72 -4.74
N ASP A 363 54.71 -17.88 -5.00
CA ASP A 363 56.09 -18.20 -4.60
C ASP A 363 57.16 -17.25 -5.20
N ASN A 364 56.80 -16.46 -6.21
CA ASN A 364 57.66 -15.47 -6.86
C ASN A 364 57.43 -14.03 -6.36
N GLY A 365 56.51 -13.83 -5.41
CA GLY A 365 56.13 -12.51 -4.88
C GLY A 365 55.16 -11.74 -5.77
N LYS A 366 54.49 -12.40 -6.72
CA LYS A 366 53.42 -11.83 -7.55
C LYS A 366 52.08 -11.97 -6.81
N THR A 367 51.34 -10.88 -6.71
CA THR A 367 49.96 -10.88 -6.22
C THR A 367 49.02 -11.47 -7.28
N VAL A 368 48.16 -12.39 -6.86
CA VAL A 368 47.17 -13.09 -7.68
C VAL A 368 45.82 -13.10 -6.95
N SER A 369 44.74 -12.98 -7.71
CA SER A 369 43.39 -12.85 -7.18
C SER A 369 42.64 -14.18 -7.13
N GLY A 370 41.74 -14.32 -6.16
CA GLY A 370 40.76 -15.40 -6.07
C GLY A 370 39.37 -14.88 -5.68
N THR A 371 38.39 -15.77 -5.61
CA THR A 371 37.01 -15.45 -5.24
C THR A 371 36.63 -16.24 -3.99
N THR A 372 36.10 -15.56 -2.99
CA THR A 372 35.67 -16.19 -1.73
C THR A 372 34.41 -17.03 -1.97
N LEU A 373 34.36 -18.25 -1.43
CA LEU A 373 33.12 -19.02 -1.28
C LEU A 373 32.54 -18.71 0.10
N VAL A 374 31.26 -18.36 0.17
CA VAL A 374 30.57 -18.04 1.43
C VAL A 374 29.58 -19.16 1.73
N LEU A 375 29.64 -19.71 2.93
CA LEU A 375 28.58 -20.54 3.50
C LEU A 375 27.83 -19.70 4.55
N THR A 376 26.52 -19.59 4.41
CA THR A 376 25.65 -18.83 5.32
C THR A 376 24.74 -19.80 6.05
N ASP A 377 24.77 -19.78 7.39
CA ASP A 377 23.80 -20.46 8.23
C ASP A 377 22.65 -19.50 8.55
N LYS A 378 21.47 -19.76 8.00
CA LYS A 378 20.26 -18.96 8.24
C LYS A 378 19.67 -19.15 9.65
N ASN A 379 20.13 -20.15 10.39
CA ASN A 379 19.66 -20.42 11.75
C ASN A 379 20.56 -19.74 12.81
N GLY A 380 21.62 -19.05 12.39
CA GLY A 380 22.46 -18.24 13.27
C GLY A 380 23.27 -19.03 14.31
N GLY A 381 23.60 -20.30 14.04
CA GLY A 381 24.49 -21.08 14.91
C GLY A 381 25.89 -20.47 14.97
N VAL A 382 26.60 -20.62 16.10
CA VAL A 382 27.95 -20.08 16.25
C VAL A 382 28.93 -20.90 15.40
N ILE A 383 29.40 -20.31 14.29
CA ILE A 383 30.41 -20.95 13.44
C ILE A 383 31.82 -20.61 13.93
N GLU A 384 32.65 -21.63 14.10
CA GLU A 384 34.10 -21.46 14.30
C GLU A 384 34.89 -22.01 13.11
N GLU A 385 35.96 -21.31 12.73
CA GLU A 385 36.88 -21.74 11.68
C GLU A 385 37.45 -23.14 11.95
N GLY A 386 37.69 -23.91 10.90
CA GLY A 386 38.27 -25.24 10.99
C GLY A 386 39.41 -25.45 10.01
N ASN A 387 39.31 -26.48 9.18
CA ASN A 387 40.37 -26.88 8.25
C ASN A 387 39.79 -27.50 6.97
N PHE A 388 40.61 -27.58 5.93
CA PHE A 388 40.26 -28.30 4.70
C PHE A 388 40.46 -29.81 4.84
N THR A 389 39.63 -30.60 4.15
CA THR A 389 39.85 -32.04 3.95
C THR A 389 40.54 -32.29 2.61
N TYR A 390 41.35 -33.35 2.55
CA TYR A 390 42.21 -33.64 1.40
C TYR A 390 41.94 -35.04 0.84
N SER A 391 41.97 -35.17 -0.49
CA SER A 391 41.90 -36.46 -1.19
C SER A 391 43.19 -37.27 -1.02
N GLU A 392 43.08 -38.60 -0.92
CA GLU A 392 44.24 -39.51 -0.92
C GLU A 392 44.79 -39.78 -2.34
N ASP A 393 44.19 -39.20 -3.39
CA ASP A 393 44.65 -39.42 -4.76
C ASP A 393 46.00 -38.73 -5.04
N ALA A 394 47.03 -39.55 -5.27
CA ALA A 394 48.41 -39.14 -5.53
C ALA A 394 48.64 -38.59 -6.96
N SER A 395 47.57 -38.34 -7.71
CA SER A 395 47.59 -37.85 -9.09
C SER A 395 47.74 -36.33 -9.19
N ALA A 396 47.43 -35.58 -8.13
CA ALA A 396 47.73 -34.16 -8.02
C ALA A 396 49.26 -33.96 -7.96
N GLY A 397 49.85 -33.35 -8.99
CA GLY A 397 51.24 -32.89 -8.94
C GLY A 397 51.48 -31.98 -7.74
N GLY A 398 52.74 -31.77 -7.33
CA GLY A 398 53.04 -30.96 -6.14
C GLY A 398 52.36 -29.58 -6.20
N PHE A 399 51.44 -29.32 -5.28
CA PHE A 399 50.55 -28.16 -5.24
C PHE A 399 51.14 -27.01 -4.40
N THR A 400 50.72 -25.78 -4.69
CA THR A 400 50.93 -24.62 -3.82
C THR A 400 49.55 -24.01 -3.53
N LEU A 401 49.03 -24.28 -2.34
CA LEU A 401 47.69 -23.89 -1.93
C LEU A 401 47.73 -22.58 -1.14
N TYR A 402 46.87 -21.62 -1.51
CA TYR A 402 46.35 -20.63 -0.58
C TYR A 402 44.97 -21.11 -0.12
N GLY A 403 44.82 -21.30 1.19
CA GLY A 403 43.61 -21.83 1.80
C GLY A 403 43.41 -21.18 3.16
N GLU A 404 42.35 -20.40 3.30
CA GLU A 404 41.98 -19.72 4.55
C GLU A 404 40.48 -19.89 4.79
N GLN A 405 40.13 -20.04 6.06
CA GLN A 405 38.76 -19.94 6.51
C GLN A 405 38.70 -18.76 7.48
N SER A 406 37.62 -17.99 7.41
CA SER A 406 37.29 -16.99 8.41
C SER A 406 35.80 -17.00 8.65
N THR A 407 35.38 -16.44 9.79
CA THR A 407 33.98 -16.45 10.20
C THR A 407 33.52 -15.05 10.54
N GLU A 408 32.24 -14.79 10.30
CA GLU A 408 31.54 -13.68 10.91
C GLU A 408 30.63 -14.23 12.02
N ALA A 409 30.69 -13.59 13.19
CA ALA A 409 29.88 -13.99 14.33
C ALA A 409 28.39 -13.80 14.00
N PRO A 410 27.49 -14.56 14.65
CA PRO A 410 26.08 -14.34 14.46
C PRO A 410 25.71 -12.90 14.85
N GLN A 411 25.02 -12.19 13.95
CA GLN A 411 24.46 -10.88 14.26
C GLN A 411 23.29 -11.09 15.22
N ASN A 412 23.33 -10.42 16.38
CA ASN A 412 22.18 -10.40 17.28
C ASN A 412 21.14 -9.45 16.67
N ILE A 413 20.01 -10.00 16.24
CA ILE A 413 18.82 -9.21 15.96
C ILE A 413 17.97 -9.27 17.23
N GLN A 414 17.83 -8.11 17.88
CA GLN A 414 16.74 -7.93 18.81
C GLN A 414 15.50 -7.66 17.96
N GLU A 415 14.55 -8.59 17.95
CA GLU A 415 13.26 -8.38 17.26
C GLU A 415 12.47 -7.25 17.92
N LEU A 416 11.44 -6.74 17.24
CA LEU A 416 10.49 -5.84 17.87
C LEU A 416 9.62 -6.62 18.87
N ILE A 417 9.19 -5.96 19.94
CA ILE A 417 8.17 -6.51 20.84
C ILE A 417 6.83 -6.50 20.08
N GLU A 418 6.38 -7.66 19.59
CA GLU A 418 5.17 -7.76 18.76
C GLU A 418 3.95 -8.36 19.49
N THR A 419 2.76 -8.17 18.92
CA THR A 419 1.48 -8.81 19.30
C THR A 419 0.53 -8.84 18.08
N ASN A 420 -0.54 -9.64 18.14
CA ASN A 420 -1.53 -9.74 17.05
C ASN A 420 -2.86 -9.06 17.43
N LEU A 421 -3.54 -8.51 16.43
CA LEU A 421 -4.82 -7.80 16.57
C LEU A 421 -5.77 -8.16 15.42
N ASP A 422 -6.86 -8.84 15.75
CA ASP A 422 -7.90 -9.28 14.82
C ASP A 422 -9.13 -8.38 14.97
N LEU A 423 -9.47 -7.70 13.88
CA LEU A 423 -10.53 -6.70 13.80
C LEU A 423 -11.55 -7.13 12.76
N ASP A 424 -12.69 -7.63 13.21
CA ASP A 424 -13.79 -7.99 12.31
C ASP A 424 -14.89 -6.94 12.40
N ASN A 425 -14.87 -6.06 11.42
CA ASN A 425 -15.92 -5.11 11.20
C ASN A 425 -16.16 -4.19 12.45
N VAL A 426 -15.34 -3.15 12.48
CA VAL A 426 -15.27 -2.19 13.58
C VAL A 426 -15.66 -0.83 13.04
N GLY A 427 -16.63 -0.16 13.67
CA GLY A 427 -17.10 1.13 13.20
C GLY A 427 -17.94 1.04 11.91
N TYR A 428 -18.88 0.09 11.78
CA TYR A 428 -19.78 -0.03 10.62
C TYR A 428 -20.33 1.34 10.13
N GLY A 429 -19.75 1.89 9.04
CA GLY A 429 -20.17 3.16 8.44
C GLY A 429 -19.99 4.42 9.30
N SER A 430 -19.26 4.35 10.41
CA SER A 430 -18.98 5.46 11.34
C SER A 430 -17.63 5.24 12.03
N GLN A 431 -17.03 6.27 12.59
CA GLN A 431 -15.81 6.07 13.37
C GLN A 431 -16.02 5.12 14.57
N GLY A 432 -15.18 4.10 14.72
CA GLY A 432 -15.10 3.22 15.90
C GLY A 432 -14.21 3.79 17.01
N GLY A 433 -13.86 2.95 17.99
CA GLY A 433 -13.03 3.32 19.14
C GLY A 433 -11.53 3.45 18.86
N SER A 434 -10.73 3.74 19.88
CA SER A 434 -9.28 3.65 19.88
C SER A 434 -8.79 2.37 20.55
N ILE A 435 -7.64 1.85 20.11
CA ILE A 435 -6.99 0.67 20.68
C ILE A 435 -5.60 1.06 21.19
N ASN A 436 -5.31 0.75 22.45
CA ASN A 436 -4.01 0.96 23.08
C ASN A 436 -3.49 -0.33 23.72
N LEU A 437 -2.45 -0.93 23.15
CA LEU A 437 -1.83 -2.17 23.67
C LEU A 437 -0.43 -1.85 24.19
N VAL A 438 -0.22 -1.90 25.50
CA VAL A 438 0.99 -1.35 26.12
C VAL A 438 1.34 -2.03 27.44
N GLY A 439 2.53 -1.77 27.99
CA GLY A 439 2.87 -2.19 29.35
C GLY A 439 2.11 -1.44 30.44
N GLU A 440 1.88 -2.10 31.58
CA GLU A 440 1.27 -1.46 32.77
C GLU A 440 2.07 -0.24 33.29
N SER A 441 1.48 0.55 34.20
CA SER A 441 1.97 1.86 34.65
C SER A 441 3.41 1.92 35.24
N ASN A 442 4.10 0.79 35.37
CA ASN A 442 5.50 0.70 35.81
C ASN A 442 6.43 0.04 34.78
N SER A 443 5.92 -0.33 33.61
CA SER A 443 6.68 -0.86 32.48
C SER A 443 7.29 0.28 31.68
N ASP A 444 8.60 0.24 31.45
CA ASP A 444 9.30 1.14 30.53
C ASP A 444 9.32 0.62 29.09
N LYS A 445 8.48 -0.38 28.80
CA LYS A 445 8.30 -1.04 27.51
C LYS A 445 6.83 -1.02 27.08
N GLY A 446 6.59 -1.08 25.77
CA GLY A 446 5.30 -1.28 25.14
C GLY A 446 5.41 -2.26 23.96
N ILE A 447 4.34 -2.34 23.17
CA ILE A 447 4.33 -3.07 21.90
C ILE A 447 4.97 -2.17 20.85
N GLU A 448 5.93 -2.72 20.12
CA GLU A 448 6.67 -2.04 19.06
C GLU A 448 6.11 -2.42 17.67
N GLN A 449 5.56 -3.62 17.51
CA GLN A 449 4.94 -4.07 16.26
C GLN A 449 3.54 -4.65 16.50
N MET A 450 2.56 -4.26 15.69
CA MET A 450 1.22 -4.87 15.69
C MET A 450 0.95 -5.55 14.35
N ASN A 451 0.66 -6.84 14.40
CA ASN A 451 0.18 -7.61 13.24
C ASN A 451 -1.34 -7.53 13.24
N VAL A 452 -1.92 -6.73 12.34
CA VAL A 452 -3.34 -6.44 12.26
C VAL A 452 -4.00 -7.26 11.15
N SER A 453 -4.97 -8.09 11.50
CA SER A 453 -5.90 -8.71 10.56
C SER A 453 -7.21 -7.93 10.60
N ALA A 454 -7.62 -7.35 9.47
CA ALA A 454 -8.85 -6.57 9.36
C ALA A 454 -9.79 -7.16 8.32
N GLU A 455 -11.03 -7.45 8.71
CA GLU A 455 -12.05 -8.01 7.82
C GLU A 455 -13.33 -7.19 7.88
N ASN A 456 -14.13 -7.25 6.82
CA ASN A 456 -15.49 -6.69 6.73
C ASN A 456 -15.62 -5.18 7.01
N GLY A 457 -14.51 -4.43 7.04
CA GLY A 457 -14.48 -2.97 7.15
C GLY A 457 -14.20 -2.46 8.58
N VAL A 458 -13.02 -1.88 8.78
CA VAL A 458 -12.53 -1.39 10.07
C VAL A 458 -12.34 0.13 10.02
N TRP A 459 -12.85 0.84 11.03
CA TRP A 459 -12.55 2.24 11.28
C TRP A 459 -12.22 2.49 12.75
N LEU A 460 -10.96 2.75 13.05
CA LEU A 460 -10.46 3.15 14.36
C LEU A 460 -10.29 4.66 14.47
N THR A 461 -10.51 5.20 15.68
CA THR A 461 -10.11 6.57 16.00
C THR A 461 -8.59 6.68 16.09
N ARG A 462 -7.95 5.74 16.81
CA ARG A 462 -6.51 5.67 17.04
C ARG A 462 -6.04 4.23 17.21
N LEU A 463 -4.80 3.95 16.81
CA LEU A 463 -4.08 2.71 17.11
C LEU A 463 -2.72 3.07 17.71
N GLU A 464 -2.46 2.62 18.93
CA GLU A 464 -1.28 3.05 19.68
C GLU A 464 -0.74 2.00 20.67
N SER A 465 0.50 2.21 21.11
CA SER A 465 1.08 1.58 22.30
C SER A 465 1.62 2.70 23.19
N ASN A 466 0.73 3.51 23.77
CA ASN A 466 1.09 4.69 24.53
C ASN A 466 1.05 4.42 26.04
N ASN A 467 2.19 4.64 26.73
CA ASN A 467 2.26 4.62 28.19
C ASN A 467 2.46 6.01 28.78
N GLU A 468 1.35 6.74 28.96
CA GLU A 468 1.34 8.06 29.60
C GLU A 468 1.97 8.05 31.01
N SER A 469 1.92 6.92 31.72
CA SER A 469 2.49 6.81 33.07
C SER A 469 4.02 6.92 33.10
N VAL A 470 4.70 6.70 31.97
CA VAL A 470 6.17 6.73 31.83
C VAL A 470 6.61 7.78 30.80
N GLY A 471 5.82 8.86 30.65
CA GLY A 471 6.20 10.10 29.98
C GLY A 471 5.67 10.26 28.56
N ASP A 472 4.37 10.00 28.33
CA ASP A 472 3.68 10.16 27.03
C ASP A 472 4.44 9.57 25.84
N ARG A 473 5.11 8.42 26.05
CA ARG A 473 5.88 7.73 25.00
C ARG A 473 5.00 6.72 24.27
N ASN A 474 4.90 6.86 22.95
CA ASN A 474 4.38 5.81 22.09
C ASN A 474 5.50 4.83 21.69
N PHE A 475 5.27 3.55 21.92
CA PHE A 475 6.22 2.49 21.57
C PHE A 475 5.94 1.90 20.19
N LEU A 476 4.72 2.09 19.65
CA LEU A 476 4.33 1.51 18.37
C LEU A 476 5.20 2.08 17.26
N LYS A 477 5.91 1.20 16.58
CA LYS A 477 6.85 1.50 15.52
C LYS A 477 6.37 0.96 14.17
N GLU A 478 5.80 -0.24 14.17
CA GLU A 478 5.42 -0.95 12.95
C GLU A 478 3.98 -1.48 13.04
N VAL A 479 3.22 -1.31 11.96
CA VAL A 479 1.89 -1.89 11.77
C VAL A 479 1.90 -2.72 10.50
N ASN A 480 1.69 -4.04 10.63
CA ASN A 480 1.57 -4.97 9.53
C ASN A 480 0.10 -5.29 9.29
N LEU A 481 -0.49 -4.76 8.24
CA LEU A 481 -1.91 -4.91 7.94
C LEU A 481 -2.14 -6.00 6.89
N SER A 482 -3.13 -6.85 7.15
CA SER A 482 -3.63 -7.87 6.23
C SER A 482 -5.16 -7.98 6.32
N GLY A 483 -5.78 -8.68 5.37
CA GLY A 483 -7.22 -8.91 5.33
C GLY A 483 -7.90 -8.19 4.16
N ASP A 484 -9.17 -7.81 4.31
CA ASP A 484 -9.98 -7.21 3.24
C ASP A 484 -11.01 -6.17 3.70
N GLY A 485 -11.63 -5.48 2.72
CA GLY A 485 -12.71 -4.54 2.96
C GLY A 485 -12.28 -3.07 2.90
N TYR A 486 -12.37 -2.37 4.03
CA TYR A 486 -11.78 -1.02 4.18
C TYR A 486 -11.05 -0.96 5.51
N PHE A 487 -9.94 -0.24 5.58
CA PHE A 487 -9.22 -0.02 6.83
C PHE A 487 -8.97 1.46 7.03
N ARG A 488 -9.53 2.03 8.10
CA ARG A 488 -9.48 3.46 8.37
C ARG A 488 -8.95 3.74 9.77
N VAL A 489 -7.96 4.62 9.90
CA VAL A 489 -7.41 5.01 11.21
C VAL A 489 -7.25 6.52 11.26
N GLY A 490 -8.07 7.18 12.07
CA GLY A 490 -8.06 8.63 12.24
C GLY A 490 -9.44 9.23 12.47
N THR A 491 -9.45 10.54 12.74
CA THR A 491 -10.68 11.27 13.04
C THR A 491 -11.61 11.40 11.84
N GLN A 492 -12.91 11.17 12.06
CA GLN A 492 -13.91 11.23 10.99
C GLN A 492 -14.33 12.67 10.64
N ILE A 493 -14.42 12.94 9.34
CA ILE A 493 -15.16 14.05 8.75
C ILE A 493 -16.18 13.52 7.73
N ASN A 494 -17.46 13.82 7.94
CA ASN A 494 -18.54 13.25 7.13
C ASN A 494 -18.46 11.72 7.04
N HIS A 495 -18.05 11.17 5.91
CA HIS A 495 -17.88 9.74 5.64
C HIS A 495 -16.42 9.36 5.34
N ASP A 496 -15.46 10.21 5.71
CA ASP A 496 -14.03 10.01 5.42
C ASP A 496 -13.11 10.32 6.62
N VAL A 497 -11.83 9.97 6.50
CA VAL A 497 -10.77 10.37 7.44
C VAL A 497 -10.38 11.83 7.18
N LEU A 498 -10.14 12.62 8.23
CA LEU A 498 -9.69 14.01 8.11
C LEU A 498 -8.39 14.09 7.30
N GLY A 499 -8.35 15.00 6.33
CA GLY A 499 -7.13 15.44 5.67
C GLY A 499 -6.36 16.46 6.51
N LEU A 500 -5.18 16.86 6.05
CA LEU A 500 -4.29 17.73 6.82
C LEU A 500 -4.82 19.17 6.96
N GLU A 501 -5.60 19.66 6.00
CA GLU A 501 -6.23 20.98 6.10
C GLU A 501 -7.24 21.06 7.26
N GLU A 502 -7.91 19.95 7.60
CA GLU A 502 -8.96 19.94 8.63
C GLU A 502 -8.45 19.57 10.02
N ILE A 503 -7.29 18.93 10.13
CA ILE A 503 -6.67 18.58 11.41
C ILE A 503 -6.15 19.85 12.09
N ASN A 504 -6.50 20.03 13.37
CA ASN A 504 -6.13 21.20 14.16
C ASN A 504 -5.62 20.86 15.57
N SER A 505 -5.44 19.58 15.87
CA SER A 505 -4.96 19.08 17.17
C SER A 505 -4.35 17.68 17.00
N GLU A 506 -3.28 17.39 17.73
CA GLU A 506 -2.56 16.10 17.72
C GLU A 506 -3.46 14.89 18.06
N GLU A 507 -4.44 15.11 18.95
CA GLU A 507 -5.43 14.11 19.35
C GLU A 507 -6.28 13.59 18.17
N GLN A 508 -6.31 14.30 17.03
CA GLN A 508 -7.12 13.92 15.87
C GLN A 508 -6.43 12.94 14.92
N PHE A 509 -5.09 12.82 14.99
CA PHE A 509 -4.35 11.85 14.20
C PHE A 509 -4.62 10.44 14.69
N GLY A 510 -4.72 9.51 13.73
CA GLY A 510 -4.98 8.10 14.00
C GLY A 510 -3.75 7.33 14.46
N LEU A 511 -2.59 7.66 13.89
CA LEU A 511 -1.28 7.10 14.22
C LEU A 511 -0.37 8.22 14.74
N VAL A 512 0.47 7.92 15.72
CA VAL A 512 1.48 8.86 16.24
C VAL A 512 2.80 8.13 16.36
N ASP A 513 3.88 8.69 15.82
CA ASP A 513 5.23 8.15 15.84
C ASP A 513 5.35 6.72 15.28
N VAL A 514 4.49 6.34 14.33
CA VAL A 514 4.65 5.05 13.63
C VAL A 514 5.70 5.24 12.55
N GLN A 515 6.73 4.39 12.54
CA GLN A 515 7.77 4.42 11.52
C GLN A 515 7.26 3.76 10.24
N ASP A 516 6.71 2.56 10.37
CA ASP A 516 6.34 1.72 9.24
C ASP A 516 4.86 1.32 9.31
N PHE A 517 4.10 1.66 8.27
CA PHE A 517 2.77 1.14 8.01
C PHE A 517 2.80 0.30 6.74
N ASN A 518 2.64 -1.01 6.90
CA ASN A 518 2.76 -2.01 5.85
C ASN A 518 1.37 -2.52 5.46
N GLY A 519 0.75 -1.87 4.47
CA GLY A 519 -0.59 -2.17 3.98
C GLY A 519 -0.65 -2.80 2.58
N GLY A 520 0.50 -3.00 1.91
CA GLY A 520 0.57 -3.43 0.50
C GLY A 520 -0.08 -4.78 0.15
N ASP A 521 -0.39 -5.62 1.15
CA ASP A 521 -1.06 -6.91 0.96
C ASP A 521 -2.57 -6.87 1.30
N PHE A 522 -3.12 -5.71 1.70
CA PHE A 522 -4.53 -5.58 2.09
C PHE A 522 -5.49 -5.59 0.88
N GLY A 523 -6.60 -6.29 0.99
CA GLY A 523 -7.62 -6.40 -0.05
C GLY A 523 -8.71 -5.35 0.05
N GLY A 524 -8.41 -4.07 -0.17
CA GLY A 524 -9.40 -3.00 -0.06
C GLY A 524 -8.82 -1.60 0.07
N GLU A 525 -9.69 -0.61 0.36
CA GLU A 525 -9.26 0.79 0.57
C GLU A 525 -8.63 0.98 1.96
N ILE A 526 -7.54 1.75 2.03
CA ILE A 526 -6.87 2.15 3.27
C ILE A 526 -6.90 3.67 3.37
N LYS A 527 -7.37 4.19 4.52
CA LYS A 527 -7.34 5.64 4.80
C LYS A 527 -6.79 5.94 6.19
N LEU A 528 -5.71 6.69 6.28
CA LEU A 528 -5.06 6.96 7.56
C LEU A 528 -4.62 8.40 7.70
N SER A 529 -4.55 8.85 8.95
CA SER A 529 -3.83 10.06 9.33
C SER A 529 -2.76 9.76 10.38
N GLY A 530 -1.56 10.29 10.16
CA GLY A 530 -0.39 10.07 11.00
C GLY A 530 0.30 11.36 11.44
N LEU A 531 0.94 11.33 12.60
CA LEU A 531 1.80 12.40 13.12
C LEU A 531 3.15 11.80 13.51
N ILE A 532 4.26 12.35 13.02
CA ILE A 532 5.62 11.99 13.42
C ILE A 532 6.22 13.20 14.14
N THR A 533 6.49 13.06 15.44
CA THR A 533 7.00 14.15 16.28
C THR A 533 8.51 14.00 16.55
N GLU A 534 9.13 14.97 17.24
CA GLU A 534 10.57 14.94 17.56
C GLU A 534 11.00 13.72 18.41
N GLU A 535 10.05 13.06 19.07
CA GLU A 535 10.24 11.88 19.91
C GLU A 535 10.89 10.71 19.15
N VAL A 536 10.66 10.57 17.84
CA VAL A 536 11.29 9.52 17.03
C VAL A 536 12.80 9.70 16.89
N ILE A 537 13.33 10.90 17.14
CA ILE A 537 14.78 11.15 17.06
C ILE A 537 15.53 10.33 18.11
N GLU A 538 15.06 10.34 19.36
CA GLU A 538 15.71 9.55 20.42
C GLU A 538 15.45 8.05 20.23
N ARG A 539 14.28 7.68 19.69
CA ARG A 539 13.83 6.28 19.53
C ARG A 539 14.51 5.58 18.34
N ASP A 540 14.48 6.20 17.16
CA ASP A 540 14.83 5.55 15.89
C ASP A 540 16.08 6.15 15.22
N LEU A 541 16.36 7.45 15.41
CA LEU A 541 17.38 8.16 14.63
C LEU A 541 18.70 8.43 15.39
N ASN A 542 18.87 7.93 16.60
CA ASN A 542 20.08 8.13 17.42
C ASN A 542 21.03 6.92 17.38
N ALA A 543 20.97 6.14 16.29
CA ALA A 543 21.88 5.01 16.07
C ALA A 543 23.34 5.48 16.03
N THR A 544 24.27 4.61 16.40
CA THR A 544 25.70 4.93 16.31
C THR A 544 26.17 4.64 14.90
N ASP A 545 26.54 5.70 14.16
CA ASP A 545 27.21 5.63 12.85
C ASP A 545 28.57 4.91 12.97
N ASP A 546 28.50 3.59 12.88
CA ASP A 546 29.63 2.66 12.83
C ASP A 546 29.85 2.12 11.40
N ALA A 547 29.00 2.53 10.43
CA ALA A 547 29.05 2.12 9.05
C ALA A 547 30.17 2.85 8.26
N VAL A 548 30.53 2.32 7.09
CA VAL A 548 31.54 2.97 6.22
C VAL A 548 30.89 3.96 5.26
N ASP A 549 29.67 3.64 4.80
CA ASP A 549 28.78 4.57 4.10
C ASP A 549 27.79 5.13 5.14
N PRO A 550 27.77 6.45 5.40
CA PRO A 550 26.84 7.08 6.33
C PRO A 550 25.35 6.95 5.94
N LYS A 551 25.04 6.40 4.76
CA LYS A 551 23.66 6.12 4.35
C LYS A 551 23.17 4.73 4.78
N ASP A 552 24.08 3.83 5.15
CA ASP A 552 23.75 2.44 5.45
C ASP A 552 23.04 2.28 6.82
N ASP A 553 23.07 3.31 7.67
CA ASP A 553 22.41 3.36 8.98
C ASP A 553 21.16 4.26 9.01
N ASN A 554 20.77 4.86 7.89
CA ASN A 554 19.54 5.63 7.79
C ASN A 554 18.31 4.77 8.11
N ALA A 555 17.43 5.28 8.97
CA ALA A 555 16.11 4.72 9.20
C ALA A 555 15.15 5.17 8.09
N THR A 556 14.40 4.22 7.54
CA THR A 556 13.35 4.53 6.57
C THR A 556 11.98 4.44 7.23
N PHE A 557 11.18 5.49 7.10
CA PHE A 557 9.78 5.55 7.51
C PHE A 557 8.95 5.22 6.28
N ASN A 558 8.29 4.06 6.27
CA ASN A 558 7.55 3.57 5.11
C ASN A 558 6.05 3.59 5.36
N TYR A 559 5.29 4.17 4.43
CA TYR A 559 3.84 4.13 4.43
C TYR A 559 3.40 3.53 3.11
N THR A 560 2.96 2.28 3.14
CA THR A 560 2.57 1.52 1.95
C THR A 560 1.11 1.10 2.03
N THR A 561 0.38 1.27 0.93
CA THR A 561 -0.98 0.73 0.77
C THR A 561 -1.05 -0.18 -0.46
N ALA A 562 -2.19 -0.85 -0.65
CA ALA A 562 -2.36 -1.86 -1.69
C ALA A 562 -3.06 -1.23 -2.91
N ALA A 563 -3.61 -2.06 -3.81
CA ALA A 563 -4.49 -1.52 -4.84
C ALA A 563 -5.86 -1.15 -4.24
N GLY A 564 -6.29 0.10 -4.37
CA GLY A 564 -7.49 0.67 -3.74
C GLY A 564 -7.56 2.19 -3.92
N ASP A 565 -8.70 2.82 -3.63
CA ASP A 565 -8.77 4.30 -3.59
C ASP A 565 -8.36 4.75 -2.18
N ASP A 566 -7.06 4.99 -1.98
CA ASP A 566 -6.44 5.11 -0.66
C ASP A 566 -6.23 6.57 -0.23
N GLN A 567 -5.97 6.78 1.07
CA GLN A 567 -5.63 8.08 1.63
C GLN A 567 -4.51 7.97 2.68
N ILE A 568 -3.47 8.78 2.53
CA ILE A 568 -2.37 8.92 3.50
C ILE A 568 -2.19 10.40 3.83
N SER A 569 -2.57 10.81 5.04
CA SER A 569 -2.42 12.18 5.53
C SER A 569 -1.39 12.25 6.67
N LEU A 570 -0.15 12.66 6.38
CA LEU A 570 0.98 12.57 7.31
C LEU A 570 1.53 13.95 7.69
N ALA A 571 1.57 14.28 8.98
CA ALA A 571 2.30 15.45 9.48
C ALA A 571 3.63 15.02 10.12
N ILE A 572 4.71 15.73 9.83
CA ILE A 572 6.08 15.41 10.26
C ILE A 572 6.74 16.66 10.83
N ASP A 573 7.38 16.51 11.97
CA ASP A 573 8.19 17.57 12.57
C ASP A 573 9.46 17.86 11.74
N SER A 574 9.77 19.14 11.53
CA SER A 574 10.92 19.58 10.73
C SER A 574 12.26 19.15 11.31
N ASP A 575 12.40 19.02 12.64
CA ASP A 575 13.62 18.55 13.29
C ASP A 575 13.95 17.09 12.92
N VAL A 576 12.92 16.30 12.59
CA VAL A 576 13.06 14.93 12.11
C VAL A 576 13.60 14.95 10.69
N MET A 577 12.94 15.67 9.78
CA MET A 577 13.29 15.72 8.36
C MET A 577 14.65 16.39 8.08
N ALA A 578 15.13 17.25 8.99
CA ALA A 578 16.46 17.84 8.92
C ALA A 578 17.61 16.82 9.12
N ARG A 579 17.34 15.61 9.63
CA ARG A 579 18.36 14.58 9.88
C ARG A 579 18.77 13.87 8.59
N GLU A 580 20.08 13.67 8.42
CA GLU A 580 20.60 12.79 7.37
C GLU A 580 20.05 11.36 7.52
N ASP A 581 19.88 10.94 8.78
CA ASP A 581 19.57 9.56 9.15
C ASP A 581 18.12 9.14 8.85
N VAL A 582 17.25 10.06 8.37
CA VAL A 582 15.84 9.74 8.06
C VAL A 582 15.62 9.66 6.56
N ASN A 583 14.76 8.75 6.13
CA ASN A 583 14.18 8.69 4.78
C ASN A 583 12.68 8.39 4.88
N LEU A 584 11.82 9.28 4.39
CA LEU A 584 10.37 9.07 4.33
C LEU A 584 9.98 8.58 2.93
N VAL A 585 9.29 7.45 2.87
CA VAL A 585 8.81 6.83 1.65
C VAL A 585 7.32 6.54 1.78
N ILE A 586 6.53 7.10 0.87
CA ILE A 586 5.11 6.86 0.75
C ILE A 586 4.86 6.20 -0.61
N ASP A 587 4.14 5.07 -0.61
CA ASP A 587 3.73 4.33 -1.80
C ASP A 587 2.26 3.90 -1.67
N SER A 588 1.35 4.56 -2.37
CA SER A 588 -0.09 4.29 -2.23
C SER A 588 -0.63 3.17 -3.13
N GLY A 589 0.19 2.59 -4.01
CA GLY A 589 -0.23 1.46 -4.83
C GLY A 589 -0.97 1.87 -6.12
N ASP A 590 -1.96 1.09 -6.56
CA ASP A 590 -2.77 1.40 -7.76
C ASP A 590 -4.19 1.79 -7.31
N GLY A 591 -4.74 2.89 -7.79
CA GLY A 591 -6.11 3.33 -7.57
C GLY A 591 -6.20 4.84 -7.62
N ASN A 592 -7.32 5.44 -7.22
CA ASN A 592 -7.42 6.90 -7.17
C ASN A 592 -7.08 7.39 -5.76
N ASP A 593 -5.80 7.68 -5.54
CA ASP A 593 -5.24 7.90 -4.21
C ASP A 593 -5.17 9.38 -3.82
N VAL A 594 -5.18 9.63 -2.51
CA VAL A 594 -4.95 10.97 -1.94
C VAL A 594 -3.80 10.91 -0.94
N VAL A 595 -2.66 11.50 -1.31
CA VAL A 595 -1.50 11.62 -0.42
C VAL A 595 -1.31 13.08 -0.01
N GLU A 596 -1.29 13.33 1.28
CA GLU A 596 -1.02 14.64 1.85
C GLU A 596 0.12 14.56 2.88
N THR A 597 1.10 15.47 2.78
CA THR A 597 2.20 15.56 3.74
C THR A 597 2.38 16.98 4.23
N LEU A 598 2.58 17.18 5.54
CA LEU A 598 2.90 18.47 6.14
C LEU A 598 4.20 18.39 6.91
N VAL A 599 5.22 19.15 6.50
CA VAL A 599 6.41 19.37 7.35
C VAL A 599 6.21 20.67 8.13
N TYR A 600 6.17 20.57 9.46
CA TYR A 600 5.85 21.69 10.36
C TYR A 600 6.92 21.89 11.45
N ASP A 601 6.93 23.09 12.05
CA ASP A 601 7.78 23.46 13.18
C ASP A 601 6.88 23.73 14.42
N ASP A 602 7.19 23.10 15.58
CA ASP A 602 6.47 23.23 16.86
C ASP A 602 6.54 24.65 17.49
N ALA A 603 7.29 25.60 16.91
CA ALA A 603 7.52 26.93 17.50
C ALA A 603 6.30 27.91 17.58
N GLN A 604 5.07 27.46 17.88
CA GLN A 604 3.90 28.27 18.27
C GLN A 604 3.55 29.50 17.40
N ASN A 605 4.11 29.62 16.21
CA ASN A 605 3.80 30.62 15.18
C ASN A 605 4.38 30.09 13.87
N ASN A 606 3.62 30.18 12.78
CA ASN A 606 4.04 30.02 11.38
C ASN A 606 5.37 30.77 11.08
N GLY A 607 6.49 30.19 11.48
CA GLY A 607 7.75 30.88 11.66
C GLY A 607 8.83 29.83 11.58
N TYR A 608 9.04 29.36 10.36
CA TYR A 608 9.86 28.23 10.03
C TYR A 608 11.34 28.40 10.40
N ASP A 609 12.03 27.32 10.79
CA ASP A 609 13.49 27.29 10.91
C ASP A 609 14.14 26.99 9.54
N ILE A 610 14.69 28.03 8.95
CA ILE A 610 15.40 27.97 7.66
C ILE A 610 16.60 26.99 7.66
N ASN A 611 17.17 26.66 8.83
CA ASN A 611 18.30 25.72 8.87
C ASN A 611 17.82 24.29 8.65
N ASP A 612 16.70 23.90 9.28
CA ASP A 612 16.14 22.55 9.17
C ASP A 612 15.67 22.27 7.75
N LEU A 613 15.05 23.28 7.12
CA LEU A 613 14.76 23.26 5.68
C LEU A 613 16.03 23.04 4.85
N THR A 614 17.06 23.88 5.02
CA THR A 614 18.30 23.77 4.23
C THR A 614 18.93 22.38 4.37
N ASP A 615 18.86 21.79 5.56
CA ASP A 615 19.38 20.45 5.82
C ASP A 615 18.50 19.38 5.14
N GLN A 616 17.17 19.49 5.20
CA GLN A 616 16.24 18.60 4.50
C GLN A 616 16.47 18.59 2.98
N GLN A 617 16.65 19.77 2.36
CA GLN A 617 16.94 19.89 0.92
C GLN A 617 18.25 19.19 0.53
N LEU A 618 19.25 19.19 1.44
CA LEU A 618 20.51 18.48 1.22
C LEU A 618 20.37 16.96 1.36
N ASN A 619 19.46 16.50 2.22
CA ASN A 619 19.25 15.09 2.50
C ASN A 619 18.46 14.39 1.39
N ALA A 620 17.52 15.11 0.74
CA ALA A 620 16.64 14.57 -0.31
C ALA A 620 15.96 13.27 0.14
N ASN A 621 15.28 13.35 1.28
CA ASN A 621 14.84 12.22 2.09
C ASN A 621 13.32 12.06 2.18
N HIS A 622 12.58 12.55 1.17
CA HIS A 622 11.13 12.48 1.12
C HIS A 622 10.68 12.08 -0.28
N THR A 623 10.06 10.90 -0.38
CA THR A 623 9.59 10.33 -1.65
C THR A 623 8.13 9.94 -1.55
N ILE A 624 7.36 10.29 -2.57
CA ILE A 624 5.93 9.96 -2.73
C ILE A 624 5.73 9.27 -4.08
N SER A 625 5.05 8.13 -4.06
CA SER A 625 4.63 7.36 -5.24
C SER A 625 3.13 7.02 -5.11
N THR A 626 2.35 7.21 -6.16
CA THR A 626 0.90 6.87 -6.18
C THR A 626 0.46 5.91 -7.28
N GLY A 627 1.38 5.46 -8.14
CA GLY A 627 1.17 4.34 -9.05
C GLY A 627 0.20 4.60 -10.20
N ALA A 628 -1.00 4.03 -10.20
CA ALA A 628 -1.90 4.10 -11.36
C ALA A 628 -3.36 4.37 -10.98
N GLY A 629 -3.92 5.45 -11.51
CA GLY A 629 -5.28 5.93 -11.30
C GLY A 629 -5.29 7.44 -11.38
N ASP A 630 -6.41 8.10 -11.11
CA ASP A 630 -6.45 9.58 -11.08
C ASP A 630 -6.10 10.05 -9.66
N ASP A 631 -4.83 10.32 -9.40
CA ASP A 631 -4.28 10.56 -8.06
C ASP A 631 -4.23 12.03 -7.66
N VAL A 632 -4.15 12.29 -6.35
CA VAL A 632 -3.98 13.62 -5.79
C VAL A 632 -2.89 13.66 -4.74
N VAL A 633 -1.82 14.42 -5.01
CA VAL A 633 -0.71 14.65 -4.07
C VAL A 633 -0.73 16.11 -3.59
N ARG A 634 -0.65 16.33 -2.28
CA ARG A 634 -0.53 17.65 -1.65
C ARG A 634 0.63 17.70 -0.68
N THR A 635 1.63 18.51 -0.98
CA THR A 635 2.67 18.87 -0.02
C THR A 635 2.30 20.20 0.63
N TRP A 636 2.40 20.22 1.94
CA TRP A 636 2.12 21.38 2.78
C TRP A 636 3.38 21.72 3.58
N GLY A 637 3.60 23.02 3.81
CA GLY A 637 4.72 23.47 4.61
C GLY A 637 6.01 23.51 3.81
N GLN A 638 7.14 23.45 4.51
CA GLN A 638 8.46 23.58 3.92
C GLN A 638 9.04 22.25 3.46
N GLY A 639 10.01 22.30 2.55
CA GLY A 639 10.84 21.16 2.20
C GLY A 639 10.49 20.55 0.85
N ASP A 640 11.38 19.69 0.41
CA ASP A 640 11.37 19.14 -0.94
C ASP A 640 10.85 17.71 -0.90
N ALA A 641 9.94 17.38 -1.82
CA ALA A 641 9.52 16.01 -2.08
C ALA A 641 9.92 15.58 -3.49
N VAL A 642 10.26 14.31 -3.63
CA VAL A 642 10.32 13.62 -4.93
C VAL A 642 8.98 12.93 -5.13
N ILE A 643 8.20 13.40 -6.11
CA ILE A 643 6.82 12.98 -6.35
C ILE A 643 6.73 12.26 -7.69
N GLY A 644 6.18 11.05 -7.71
CA GLY A 644 5.84 10.33 -8.92
C GLY A 644 4.40 9.82 -8.86
N THR A 645 3.53 10.24 -9.79
CA THR A 645 2.12 9.84 -9.75
C THR A 645 1.78 8.70 -10.71
N GLY A 646 2.54 8.54 -11.79
CA GLY A 646 2.55 7.30 -12.57
C GLY A 646 1.62 7.33 -13.78
N THR A 647 0.47 6.65 -13.80
CA THR A 647 -0.45 6.71 -14.97
C THR A 647 -1.85 7.10 -14.55
N GLY A 648 -2.47 8.09 -15.19
CA GLY A 648 -3.66 8.69 -14.63
C GLY A 648 -4.11 9.98 -15.29
N ASN A 649 -4.95 10.75 -14.62
CA ASN A 649 -5.01 12.20 -14.78
C ASN A 649 -4.82 12.77 -13.38
N ASP A 650 -3.57 13.02 -13.05
CA ASP A 650 -3.14 13.25 -11.67
C ASP A 650 -3.15 14.73 -11.34
N VAL A 651 -3.21 15.04 -10.04
CA VAL A 651 -3.18 16.40 -9.53
C VAL A 651 -2.13 16.54 -8.44
N VAL A 652 -1.11 17.36 -8.69
CA VAL A 652 -0.04 17.63 -7.72
C VAL A 652 -0.11 19.08 -7.26
N TYR A 653 -0.12 19.32 -5.94
CA TYR A 653 0.01 20.63 -5.32
C TYR A 653 1.32 20.67 -4.53
N ALA A 654 2.35 21.34 -5.09
CA ALA A 654 3.76 21.27 -4.65
C ALA A 654 4.10 22.15 -3.43
N ASP A 655 3.22 23.09 -3.08
CA ASP A 655 3.15 23.77 -1.78
C ASP A 655 1.90 24.65 -1.80
N ASN A 656 0.87 24.24 -1.05
CA ASN A 656 -0.41 24.94 -0.98
C ASN A 656 -0.68 25.54 0.42
N SER A 657 0.38 25.70 1.22
CA SER A 657 0.28 26.00 2.66
C SER A 657 -0.32 27.37 2.98
N GLY A 658 -0.41 28.29 2.02
CA GLY A 658 -1.14 29.55 2.20
C GLY A 658 -2.64 29.36 2.48
N LEU A 659 -3.20 28.17 2.23
CA LEU A 659 -4.57 27.81 2.62
C LEU A 659 -4.72 27.39 4.09
N MET A 660 -3.64 26.95 4.75
CA MET A 660 -3.63 26.54 6.16
C MET A 660 -3.86 27.74 7.08
N GLY A 661 -5.12 28.16 7.20
CA GLY A 661 -5.51 29.40 7.88
C GLY A 661 -6.92 29.93 7.56
N ASN A 662 -7.68 29.25 6.68
CA ASN A 662 -9.00 29.68 6.19
C ASN A 662 -9.00 31.01 5.39
N SER A 663 -7.88 31.34 4.76
CA SER A 663 -7.73 32.51 3.87
C SER A 663 -7.76 32.09 2.40
N ARG A 664 -8.92 31.59 1.94
CA ARG A 664 -9.14 31.30 0.51
C ARG A 664 -9.56 32.57 -0.23
N ASP A 665 -9.06 32.74 -1.44
CA ASP A 665 -9.62 33.71 -2.38
C ASP A 665 -11.06 33.36 -2.70
N ARG A 666 -11.95 34.36 -2.65
CA ARG A 666 -13.37 34.18 -2.97
C ARG A 666 -13.94 35.35 -3.76
N TRP A 667 -14.66 35.01 -4.82
CA TRP A 667 -15.48 35.93 -5.62
C TRP A 667 -16.96 35.67 -5.35
N GLU A 668 -17.70 36.73 -5.01
CA GLU A 668 -19.15 36.69 -4.80
C GLU A 668 -19.86 37.48 -5.92
N PHE A 669 -20.53 36.76 -6.83
CA PHE A 669 -21.28 37.35 -7.93
C PHE A 669 -22.75 37.63 -7.54
N ASN A 670 -23.36 38.62 -8.19
CA ASN A 670 -24.74 39.08 -7.96
C ASN A 670 -25.02 39.59 -6.53
N SER A 671 -24.01 40.14 -5.84
CA SER A 671 -24.14 40.64 -4.47
C SER A 671 -24.31 42.17 -4.43
N THR A 672 -25.32 42.69 -3.72
CA THR A 672 -25.58 44.14 -3.61
C THR A 672 -25.21 44.77 -2.27
N ALA A 673 -24.32 44.12 -1.50
CA ALA A 673 -23.87 44.65 -0.22
C ALA A 673 -23.02 45.91 -0.43
N ALA A 674 -23.51 47.06 0.04
CA ALA A 674 -22.77 48.31 0.00
C ALA A 674 -21.55 48.23 0.94
N ALA A 675 -20.38 47.88 0.39
CA ALA A 675 -19.09 47.83 1.06
C ALA A 675 -19.07 46.96 2.35
N GLY A 676 -19.00 45.65 2.17
CA GLY A 676 -18.72 44.66 3.22
C GLY A 676 -19.43 43.33 2.95
N ALA A 677 -18.74 42.20 3.12
CA ALA A 677 -19.29 40.86 2.95
C ALA A 677 -20.33 40.66 4.03
N LEU A 678 -21.35 39.87 3.73
CA LEU A 678 -22.12 39.26 4.79
C LEU A 678 -21.19 38.25 5.47
N PRO A 679 -21.01 38.31 6.81
CA PRO A 679 -20.25 37.30 7.52
C PRO A 679 -20.78 35.90 7.19
N ASN A 680 -19.88 34.92 7.15
CA ASN A 680 -20.23 33.53 6.86
C ASN A 680 -21.44 33.08 7.73
N GLY A 681 -22.47 32.52 7.11
CA GLY A 681 -23.71 32.08 7.79
C GLY A 681 -24.74 33.16 8.15
N GLN A 682 -24.67 34.37 7.59
CA GLN A 682 -25.70 35.42 7.79
C GLN A 682 -26.70 35.48 6.61
N SER A 683 -27.95 35.06 6.86
CA SER A 683 -29.04 35.11 5.88
C SER A 683 -29.35 36.54 5.40
N ASN A 684 -29.30 36.76 4.09
CA ASN A 684 -29.59 38.05 3.44
C ASN A 684 -31.09 38.35 3.24
N SER A 685 -31.99 37.61 3.91
CA SER A 685 -33.45 37.78 3.78
C SER A 685 -33.99 39.11 4.32
N ASP A 686 -33.13 39.95 4.93
CA ASP A 686 -33.47 41.31 5.35
C ASP A 686 -33.37 42.31 4.18
N VAL A 687 -34.54 42.60 3.61
CA VAL A 687 -34.77 43.52 2.48
C VAL A 687 -34.20 44.93 2.69
N ASP A 688 -33.97 45.34 3.95
CA ASP A 688 -33.42 46.66 4.29
C ASP A 688 -31.88 46.70 4.19
N LEU A 689 -31.18 45.54 4.23
CA LEU A 689 -29.71 45.44 4.11
C LEU A 689 -29.24 45.37 2.65
N SER A 690 -30.05 44.81 1.74
CA SER A 690 -29.70 44.60 0.33
C SER A 690 -30.10 45.73 -0.62
N GLY A 691 -30.74 46.79 -0.11
CA GLY A 691 -31.32 47.84 -0.97
C GLY A 691 -32.41 47.33 -1.93
N GLY A 692 -32.91 46.10 -1.74
CA GLY A 692 -33.95 45.47 -2.55
C GLY A 692 -33.46 44.77 -3.82
N ALA A 693 -32.16 44.53 -3.99
CA ALA A 693 -31.59 43.90 -5.19
C ALA A 693 -31.19 42.42 -4.98
N ASN A 694 -30.61 42.04 -3.83
CA ASN A 694 -30.40 40.62 -3.51
C ASN A 694 -31.74 39.89 -3.36
N GLY A 695 -31.92 38.81 -4.13
CA GLY A 695 -33.13 37.97 -4.14
C GLY A 695 -34.21 38.37 -5.16
N VAL A 696 -34.01 39.41 -5.97
CA VAL A 696 -34.83 39.65 -7.17
C VAL A 696 -34.07 39.10 -8.37
N GLY A 697 -34.54 37.99 -8.95
CA GLY A 697 -33.93 37.42 -10.16
C GLY A 697 -33.89 38.45 -11.27
N GLN A 698 -32.70 38.76 -11.78
CA GLN A 698 -32.54 39.59 -12.98
C GLN A 698 -32.74 38.70 -14.21
N THR A 699 -33.40 39.25 -15.23
CA THR A 699 -33.66 38.57 -16.50
C THR A 699 -33.18 39.45 -17.65
N PHE A 700 -32.50 38.84 -18.61
CA PHE A 700 -31.90 39.47 -19.78
C PHE A 700 -32.64 39.01 -21.04
N GLY A 701 -32.92 39.94 -21.95
CA GLY A 701 -33.55 39.60 -23.22
C GLY A 701 -32.54 38.97 -24.18
N VAL A 702 -32.97 37.92 -24.88
CA VAL A 702 -32.19 37.22 -25.90
C VAL A 702 -33.00 37.18 -27.19
N GLU A 703 -32.49 37.83 -28.24
CA GLU A 703 -33.13 37.81 -29.55
C GLU A 703 -33.33 36.38 -30.05
N ASN A 704 -34.44 36.18 -30.76
CA ASN A 704 -34.81 34.89 -31.34
C ASN A 704 -33.68 34.39 -32.28
N ASP A 705 -33.14 33.18 -32.00
CA ASP A 705 -31.98 32.54 -32.65
C ASP A 705 -30.58 32.92 -32.10
N ALA A 706 -30.43 33.79 -31.10
CA ALA A 706 -29.14 34.03 -30.42
C ALA A 706 -28.81 32.91 -29.41
N THR A 707 -27.53 32.61 -29.21
CA THR A 707 -27.08 31.61 -28.22
C THR A 707 -25.95 32.21 -27.41
N VAL A 708 -26.28 32.60 -26.17
CA VAL A 708 -25.31 33.14 -25.23
C VAL A 708 -24.49 32.00 -24.67
N GLN A 709 -23.17 32.13 -24.71
CA GLN A 709 -22.22 31.22 -24.11
C GLN A 709 -21.36 31.94 -23.07
N VAL A 710 -20.87 31.19 -22.08
CA VAL A 710 -19.93 31.66 -21.06
C VAL A 710 -18.64 30.84 -21.09
N GLN A 711 -17.51 31.47 -20.79
CA GLN A 711 -16.21 30.84 -20.59
C GLN A 711 -15.59 31.43 -19.33
N VAL A 712 -14.98 30.58 -18.51
CA VAL A 712 -14.22 31.00 -17.33
C VAL A 712 -12.73 30.83 -17.63
N THR A 713 -11.93 31.79 -17.18
CA THR A 713 -10.47 31.75 -17.27
C THR A 713 -9.91 31.99 -15.89
N PHE A 714 -8.95 31.19 -15.47
CA PHE A 714 -8.21 31.37 -14.23
C PHE A 714 -6.76 30.98 -14.43
N LYS A 715 -5.82 31.85 -14.00
CA LYS A 715 -4.36 31.65 -14.19
C LYS A 715 -3.97 31.37 -15.65
N GLY A 716 -4.75 31.89 -16.60
CA GLY A 716 -4.54 31.65 -18.03
C GLY A 716 -5.12 30.33 -18.58
N HIS A 717 -5.62 29.42 -17.74
CA HIS A 717 -6.33 28.21 -18.18
C HIS A 717 -7.79 28.54 -18.46
N GLN A 718 -8.34 28.01 -19.56
CA GLN A 718 -9.67 28.36 -20.03
C GLN A 718 -10.60 27.16 -20.09
N SER A 719 -11.81 27.35 -19.56
CA SER A 719 -12.88 26.40 -19.79
C SER A 719 -13.28 26.34 -21.26
N VAL A 720 -13.96 25.27 -21.67
CA VAL A 720 -14.74 25.31 -22.91
C VAL A 720 -15.88 26.33 -22.81
N TRP A 721 -16.38 26.81 -23.96
CA TRP A 721 -17.55 27.69 -23.99
C TRP A 721 -18.83 26.90 -23.70
N ILE A 722 -19.54 27.26 -22.63
CA ILE A 722 -20.77 26.62 -22.16
C ILE A 722 -21.99 27.43 -22.59
N ASP A 723 -23.00 26.76 -23.17
CA ASP A 723 -24.29 27.38 -23.53
C ASP A 723 -25.08 27.78 -22.26
N VAL A 724 -25.53 29.03 -22.20
CA VAL A 724 -26.44 29.49 -21.14
C VAL A 724 -27.88 29.11 -21.50
N PRO A 725 -28.58 28.30 -20.68
CA PRO A 725 -29.95 27.91 -20.99
C PRO A 725 -30.90 29.11 -21.07
N THR A 726 -31.80 29.13 -22.05
CA THR A 726 -32.84 30.16 -22.19
C THR A 726 -34.22 29.65 -21.77
N THR A 727 -35.08 30.53 -21.27
CA THR A 727 -36.48 30.24 -20.99
C THR A 727 -37.37 30.93 -22.01
N ARG A 728 -38.13 30.14 -22.78
CA ARG A 728 -39.06 30.67 -23.78
C ARG A 728 -40.35 31.18 -23.14
N THR A 729 -40.61 32.48 -23.22
CA THR A 729 -41.75 33.12 -22.55
C THR A 729 -43.08 33.04 -23.31
N ALA A 730 -43.06 32.95 -24.65
CA ALA A 730 -44.22 32.62 -25.53
C ALA A 730 -43.81 32.39 -27.00
N ASP A 731 -44.71 31.84 -27.84
CA ASP A 731 -44.51 31.83 -29.31
C ASP A 731 -44.52 33.27 -29.86
N ASN A 732 -43.40 33.72 -30.45
CA ASN A 732 -43.12 35.08 -30.98
C ASN A 732 -42.75 36.17 -29.94
N GLN A 733 -42.11 35.80 -28.83
CA GLN A 733 -41.37 36.74 -27.97
C GLN A 733 -39.90 36.31 -27.92
N ASP A 734 -39.03 37.28 -27.62
CA ASP A 734 -37.62 37.03 -27.34
C ASP A 734 -37.50 36.07 -26.15
N ASP A 735 -36.48 35.22 -26.18
CA ASP A 735 -36.15 34.32 -25.09
C ASP A 735 -35.55 35.12 -23.92
N GLU A 736 -35.64 34.60 -22.70
CA GLU A 736 -35.06 35.25 -21.52
C GLU A 736 -34.02 34.35 -20.87
N ILE A 737 -32.92 34.95 -20.41
CA ILE A 737 -31.92 34.32 -19.53
C ILE A 737 -32.05 34.94 -18.14
N SER A 738 -32.04 34.12 -17.09
CA SER A 738 -31.96 34.57 -15.71
C SER A 738 -30.55 34.45 -15.14
N THR A 739 -30.23 35.22 -14.10
CA THR A 739 -28.94 35.09 -13.39
C THR A 739 -28.69 33.69 -12.84
N LEU A 740 -29.73 32.95 -12.44
CA LEU A 740 -29.60 31.55 -12.01
C LEU A 740 -29.14 30.63 -13.14
N GLN A 741 -29.58 30.89 -14.38
CA GLN A 741 -29.12 30.12 -15.54
C GLN A 741 -27.68 30.46 -15.91
N VAL A 742 -27.28 31.73 -15.74
CA VAL A 742 -25.87 32.14 -15.88
C VAL A 742 -25.01 31.49 -14.81
N ASN A 743 -25.39 31.56 -13.53
CA ASN A 743 -24.69 30.90 -12.43
C ASN A 743 -24.52 29.40 -12.68
N GLN A 744 -25.56 28.74 -13.19
CA GLN A 744 -25.47 27.32 -13.51
C GLN A 744 -24.48 27.02 -14.63
N ALA A 745 -24.41 27.87 -15.65
CA ALA A 745 -23.45 27.72 -16.74
C ALA A 745 -22.01 28.04 -16.29
N ILE A 746 -21.82 28.99 -15.35
CA ILE A 746 -20.50 29.24 -14.74
C ILE A 746 -20.07 28.05 -13.87
N LYS A 747 -20.95 27.49 -13.05
CA LYS A 747 -20.65 26.27 -12.28
C LYS A 747 -20.27 25.09 -13.18
N ASP A 748 -20.93 24.96 -14.33
CA ASP A 748 -20.60 23.95 -15.34
C ASP A 748 -19.24 24.22 -15.99
N ALA A 749 -18.92 25.49 -16.27
CA ALA A 749 -17.62 25.89 -16.81
C ALA A 749 -16.45 25.74 -15.81
N VAL A 750 -16.71 25.69 -14.50
CA VAL A 750 -15.69 25.52 -13.46
C VAL A 750 -15.62 24.07 -12.98
N ASN A 751 -16.68 23.56 -12.38
CA ASN A 751 -16.64 22.28 -11.66
C ASN A 751 -16.65 21.04 -12.56
N ASN A 752 -16.88 21.20 -13.88
CA ASN A 752 -16.83 20.10 -14.85
C ASN A 752 -15.71 20.28 -15.89
N ASP A 753 -14.85 21.27 -15.69
CA ASP A 753 -13.64 21.46 -16.49
C ASP A 753 -12.48 20.68 -15.86
N HIS A 754 -11.65 20.02 -16.67
CA HIS A 754 -10.62 19.11 -16.18
C HIS A 754 -9.48 19.84 -15.44
N VAL A 755 -9.28 21.13 -15.73
CA VAL A 755 -8.29 21.96 -15.01
C VAL A 755 -8.98 22.77 -13.93
N LEU A 756 -10.01 23.54 -14.29
CA LEU A 756 -10.56 24.52 -13.37
C LEU A 756 -11.23 23.90 -12.14
N ALA A 757 -11.72 22.66 -12.22
CA ALA A 757 -12.27 21.94 -11.07
C ALA A 757 -11.20 21.65 -10.00
N ASN A 758 -9.92 21.62 -10.37
CA ASN A 758 -8.79 21.44 -9.45
C ASN A 758 -8.25 22.77 -8.89
N LEU A 759 -8.60 23.90 -9.50
CA LEU A 759 -8.13 25.23 -9.11
C LEU A 759 -9.19 26.07 -8.40
N LEU A 760 -10.46 25.84 -8.69
CA LEU A 760 -11.60 26.62 -8.24
C LEU A 760 -12.79 25.72 -7.87
N GLU A 761 -13.58 26.17 -6.91
CA GLU A 761 -14.90 25.61 -6.62
C GLU A 761 -15.99 26.68 -6.82
N ALA A 762 -16.95 26.41 -7.70
CA ALA A 762 -18.12 27.26 -7.90
C ALA A 762 -19.36 26.68 -7.22
N SER A 763 -19.95 27.41 -6.27
CA SER A 763 -21.09 26.96 -5.46
C SER A 763 -22.21 28.00 -5.32
N ASP A 764 -23.43 27.55 -5.04
CA ASP A 764 -24.56 28.45 -4.81
C ASP A 764 -24.44 29.14 -3.45
N GLY A 765 -24.47 30.47 -3.44
CA GLY A 765 -24.55 31.29 -2.23
C GLY A 765 -25.99 31.56 -1.78
N ASP A 766 -26.14 32.37 -0.72
CA ASP A 766 -27.46 32.76 -0.20
C ASP A 766 -28.29 33.56 -1.23
N GLY A 767 -29.37 32.97 -1.76
CA GLY A 767 -30.29 33.64 -2.68
C GLY A 767 -29.95 33.41 -4.15
N ASN A 768 -29.54 34.48 -4.87
CA ASN A 768 -29.09 34.40 -6.27
C ASN A 768 -27.57 34.58 -6.40
N ILE A 769 -26.85 34.52 -5.27
CA ILE A 769 -25.39 34.70 -5.22
C ILE A 769 -24.73 33.44 -5.78
N LEU A 770 -23.66 33.63 -6.54
CA LEU A 770 -22.72 32.58 -6.90
C LEU A 770 -21.41 32.86 -6.18
N ASN A 771 -20.89 31.86 -5.47
CA ASN A 771 -19.57 31.88 -4.89
C ASN A 771 -18.63 31.14 -5.84
N VAL A 772 -17.45 31.69 -6.07
CA VAL A 772 -16.31 30.99 -6.66
C VAL A 772 -15.17 31.11 -5.66
N GLU A 773 -14.60 30.00 -5.22
CA GLU A 773 -13.53 29.93 -4.22
C GLU A 773 -12.28 29.30 -4.84
N SER A 774 -11.09 29.83 -4.51
CA SER A 774 -9.81 29.23 -4.92
C SER A 774 -9.49 28.00 -4.09
N LEU A 775 -9.05 26.94 -4.76
CA LEU A 775 -8.51 25.71 -4.15
C LEU A 775 -6.99 25.72 -4.09
N ILE A 776 -6.36 26.75 -4.65
CA ILE A 776 -4.93 27.03 -4.57
C ILE A 776 -4.70 28.29 -3.73
N ASP A 777 -3.55 28.34 -3.07
CA ASP A 777 -3.09 29.50 -2.33
C ASP A 777 -2.60 30.63 -3.25
N GLY A 778 -2.14 31.71 -2.63
CA GLY A 778 -1.74 32.92 -3.33
C GLY A 778 -2.77 34.04 -3.32
N ASN A 779 -2.35 35.22 -3.77
CA ASN A 779 -3.23 36.37 -4.04
C ASN A 779 -3.67 36.40 -5.51
N ASN A 780 -4.69 35.62 -5.84
CA ASN A 780 -5.17 35.32 -7.20
C ASN A 780 -6.34 36.21 -7.64
N LEU A 781 -6.69 37.23 -6.86
CA LEU A 781 -7.90 38.04 -7.05
C LEU A 781 -8.04 38.70 -8.43
N ASP A 782 -6.92 38.95 -9.11
CA ASP A 782 -6.87 39.57 -10.44
C ASP A 782 -6.79 38.51 -11.57
N GLU A 783 -6.76 37.21 -11.25
CA GLU A 783 -6.52 36.11 -12.19
C GLU A 783 -7.82 35.47 -12.73
N LEU A 784 -8.98 35.74 -12.11
CA LEU A 784 -10.28 35.22 -12.56
C LEU A 784 -10.92 36.13 -13.62
N ASN A 785 -11.34 35.55 -14.73
CA ASN A 785 -12.10 36.25 -15.77
C ASN A 785 -13.31 35.42 -16.23
N VAL A 786 -14.46 36.07 -16.40
CA VAL A 786 -15.69 35.46 -16.92
C VAL A 786 -16.10 36.18 -18.19
N ALA A 787 -16.02 35.49 -19.32
CA ALA A 787 -16.30 36.02 -20.64
C ALA A 787 -17.64 35.51 -21.19
N PHE A 788 -18.33 36.36 -21.94
CA PHE A 788 -19.59 36.01 -22.62
C PHE A 788 -19.49 36.25 -24.12
N ARG A 789 -20.22 35.46 -24.91
CA ARG A 789 -20.39 35.70 -26.35
C ARG A 789 -21.75 35.26 -26.84
N ASP A 790 -22.16 35.78 -27.99
CA ASP A 790 -23.20 35.16 -28.83
C ASP A 790 -22.51 34.31 -29.89
N SER A 791 -22.72 32.99 -29.87
CA SER A 791 -22.11 32.07 -30.84
C SER A 791 -22.56 32.32 -32.29
N ASN A 792 -23.66 33.07 -32.48
CA ASN A 792 -24.22 33.40 -33.80
C ASN A 792 -23.83 34.81 -34.31
N ALA A 793 -23.00 35.53 -33.55
CA ALA A 793 -22.22 36.71 -33.93
C ALA A 793 -22.95 37.95 -34.50
N ASP A 794 -24.28 38.06 -34.51
CA ASP A 794 -24.96 39.20 -35.16
C ASP A 794 -26.40 39.54 -34.68
N THR A 795 -26.73 39.36 -33.39
CA THR A 795 -28.06 39.77 -32.85
C THR A 795 -28.04 40.21 -31.38
N SER A 796 -28.98 41.10 -31.03
CA SER A 796 -29.04 41.95 -29.85
C SER A 796 -29.42 41.23 -28.54
N ALA A 797 -28.60 40.28 -28.08
CA ALA A 797 -28.68 39.91 -26.66
C ALA A 797 -28.19 41.10 -25.80
N ASP A 798 -28.76 41.30 -24.62
CA ASP A 798 -28.28 42.27 -23.62
C ASP A 798 -26.92 41.83 -23.01
N LEU A 799 -25.99 41.35 -23.85
CA LEU A 799 -24.66 40.85 -23.47
C LEU A 799 -23.89 41.90 -22.68
N SER A 800 -23.97 43.18 -23.07
CA SER A 800 -23.31 44.25 -22.33
C SER A 800 -23.84 44.41 -20.90
N ASP A 801 -25.12 44.07 -20.66
CA ASP A 801 -25.72 44.14 -19.33
C ASP A 801 -25.37 42.90 -18.49
N ILE A 802 -25.19 41.73 -19.13
CA ILE A 802 -24.66 40.52 -18.49
C ILE A 802 -23.18 40.72 -18.13
N GLU A 803 -22.36 41.15 -19.09
CA GLU A 803 -20.94 41.45 -18.92
C GLU A 803 -20.71 42.52 -17.85
N ALA A 804 -21.53 43.57 -17.80
CA ALA A 804 -21.40 44.61 -16.77
C ALA A 804 -21.63 44.08 -15.34
N ILE A 805 -22.38 42.98 -15.16
CA ILE A 805 -22.57 42.36 -13.84
C ILE A 805 -21.35 41.48 -13.52
N TYR A 806 -21.02 40.53 -14.38
CA TYR A 806 -20.05 39.48 -14.05
C TYR A 806 -18.58 39.88 -14.32
N ALA A 807 -18.29 40.73 -15.32
CA ALA A 807 -16.92 41.18 -15.59
C ALA A 807 -16.45 42.28 -14.60
N GLU A 808 -17.37 43.12 -14.10
CA GLU A 808 -17.03 44.08 -13.03
C GLU A 808 -16.83 43.38 -11.68
N GLU A 809 -17.57 42.29 -11.40
CA GLU A 809 -17.47 41.49 -10.17
C GLU A 809 -16.27 40.52 -10.17
N ALA A 810 -15.73 40.15 -11.34
CA ALA A 810 -14.48 39.38 -11.48
C ALA A 810 -13.20 40.25 -11.38
N GLY A 811 -13.28 41.53 -10.97
CA GLY A 811 -12.10 42.38 -10.72
C GLY A 811 -11.66 43.30 -11.87
N ASN A 812 -12.34 43.31 -13.02
CA ASN A 812 -11.87 44.00 -14.24
C ASN A 812 -12.14 45.53 -14.28
N GLY A 813 -12.43 46.17 -13.14
CA GLY A 813 -12.77 47.60 -13.05
C GLY A 813 -12.45 48.25 -11.70
N ALA A 814 -11.85 49.44 -11.71
CA ALA A 814 -11.31 50.15 -10.53
C ALA A 814 -12.32 50.62 -9.46
N THR A 815 -13.60 50.22 -9.51
CA THR A 815 -14.65 50.64 -8.57
C THR A 815 -15.83 49.66 -8.45
N ALA A 816 -15.64 48.44 -7.94
CA ALA A 816 -16.70 47.62 -7.30
C ALA A 816 -16.01 46.50 -6.49
N ALA A 817 -16.10 46.43 -5.16
CA ALA A 817 -17.18 45.82 -4.37
C ALA A 817 -17.35 44.29 -4.52
N ALA A 818 -16.52 43.60 -5.32
CA ALA A 818 -16.26 42.18 -5.08
C ALA A 818 -15.60 42.05 -3.69
N GLN A 819 -16.15 41.19 -2.84
CA GLN A 819 -15.60 40.90 -1.52
C GLN A 819 -14.40 39.97 -1.64
N ASN A 820 -13.33 40.51 -2.18
CA ASN A 820 -12.09 39.80 -2.30
C ASN A 820 -11.49 39.63 -0.90
N VAL A 821 -11.71 38.46 -0.29
CA VAL A 821 -10.86 38.00 0.81
C VAL A 821 -9.60 37.50 0.12
N GLY A 822 -8.56 38.34 0.08
CA GLY A 822 -7.29 37.94 -0.51
C GLY A 822 -6.75 36.71 0.21
N GLY A 823 -6.42 35.69 -0.57
CA GLY A 823 -5.61 34.56 -0.15
C GLY A 823 -4.21 35.03 0.22
N VAL A 824 -3.47 34.12 0.83
CA VAL A 824 -2.10 34.36 1.29
C VAL A 824 -1.20 33.48 0.43
N ASP A 825 -0.15 34.07 -0.14
CA ASP A 825 0.91 33.29 -0.77
C ASP A 825 1.54 32.37 0.27
N SER A 826 1.97 31.18 -0.14
CA SER A 826 2.85 30.39 0.69
C SER A 826 4.08 31.23 1.08
N THR A 827 4.50 31.03 2.31
CA THR A 827 5.75 31.59 2.84
C THR A 827 6.82 30.52 3.02
N ALA A 828 6.46 29.26 2.77
CA ALA A 828 7.38 28.15 2.72
C ALA A 828 8.17 28.19 1.39
N GLU A 829 9.38 27.64 1.42
CA GLU A 829 10.16 27.37 0.22
C GLU A 829 10.02 25.87 -0.07
N SER A 830 9.86 25.53 -1.34
CA SER A 830 9.62 24.18 -1.83
C SER A 830 10.35 24.00 -3.17
N ASP A 831 11.29 23.06 -3.23
CA ASP A 831 12.02 22.73 -4.45
C ASP A 831 11.72 21.27 -4.85
N ASN A 832 10.44 20.97 -5.09
CA ASN A 832 10.01 19.59 -5.35
C ASN A 832 10.52 19.10 -6.70
N THR A 833 10.71 17.78 -6.82
CA THR A 833 10.95 17.10 -8.09
C THR A 833 9.72 16.27 -8.44
N ILE A 834 9.03 16.59 -9.52
CA ILE A 834 7.71 16.07 -9.84
C ILE A 834 7.74 15.34 -11.19
N ALA A 835 7.32 14.09 -11.21
CA ALA A 835 7.07 13.31 -12.42
C ALA A 835 5.59 12.91 -12.45
N ALA A 836 4.77 13.69 -13.16
CA ALA A 836 3.33 13.43 -13.28
C ALA A 836 3.01 12.14 -14.07
N GLY A 837 3.93 11.71 -14.94
CA GLY A 837 3.83 10.42 -15.62
C GLY A 837 2.94 10.45 -16.86
N GLU A 838 2.19 9.38 -17.16
CA GLU A 838 1.31 9.31 -18.33
C GLU A 838 -0.10 9.79 -17.98
N GLY A 839 -0.53 10.92 -18.52
CA GLY A 839 -1.87 11.41 -18.20
C GLY A 839 -2.28 12.71 -18.87
N ASN A 840 -3.40 13.29 -18.44
CA ASN A 840 -3.59 14.73 -18.62
C ASN A 840 -3.58 15.34 -17.22
N ASP A 841 -2.40 15.74 -16.78
CA ASP A 841 -2.16 16.01 -15.37
C ASP A 841 -2.27 17.51 -15.06
N VAL A 842 -2.58 17.84 -13.81
CA VAL A 842 -2.61 19.23 -13.33
C VAL A 842 -1.57 19.39 -12.23
N VAL A 843 -0.54 20.18 -12.50
CA VAL A 843 0.54 20.42 -11.54
C VAL A 843 0.52 21.88 -11.09
N VAL A 844 0.22 22.11 -9.82
CA VAL A 844 0.23 23.43 -9.17
C VAL A 844 1.54 23.60 -8.41
N LEU A 845 2.42 24.44 -8.93
CA LEU A 845 3.73 24.72 -8.34
C LEU A 845 3.63 25.71 -7.17
N GLY A 846 4.63 25.67 -6.29
CA GLY A 846 4.68 26.44 -5.06
C GLY A 846 4.70 27.95 -5.31
N THR A 847 4.07 28.72 -4.43
CA THR A 847 4.03 30.20 -4.51
C THR A 847 5.12 30.90 -3.68
N GLY A 848 5.96 30.12 -3.00
CA GLY A 848 7.07 30.57 -2.18
C GLY A 848 8.05 31.48 -2.94
N ALA A 849 8.57 32.50 -2.26
CA ALA A 849 9.39 33.53 -2.91
C ALA A 849 10.72 33.01 -3.47
N ASP A 850 11.21 31.88 -2.96
CA ASP A 850 12.46 31.23 -3.34
C ASP A 850 12.25 29.77 -3.81
N SER A 851 11.00 29.31 -4.00
CA SER A 851 10.66 27.98 -4.54
C SER A 851 11.13 27.81 -6.00
N ASN A 852 11.69 26.66 -6.31
CA ASN A 852 12.22 26.25 -7.62
C ASN A 852 11.84 24.79 -7.89
N ASP A 853 10.58 24.55 -8.25
CA ASP A 853 10.12 23.20 -8.52
C ASP A 853 10.68 22.68 -9.86
N THR A 854 10.94 21.38 -9.94
CA THR A 854 11.44 20.69 -11.13
C THR A 854 10.40 19.71 -11.64
N LEU A 855 9.90 19.93 -12.86
CA LEU A 855 9.03 18.99 -13.57
C LEU A 855 9.89 18.07 -14.45
N VAL A 856 9.96 16.80 -14.07
CA VAL A 856 10.64 15.74 -14.81
C VAL A 856 9.70 15.18 -15.85
N LEU A 857 10.00 15.42 -17.11
CA LEU A 857 9.23 14.89 -18.22
C LEU A 857 9.83 13.55 -18.62
N GLN A 858 9.00 12.52 -18.65
CA GLN A 858 9.41 11.15 -18.97
C GLN A 858 8.34 10.44 -19.81
N ASP A 859 8.75 9.41 -20.54
CA ASP A 859 7.89 8.59 -21.39
C ASP A 859 6.91 9.40 -22.25
N SER A 860 5.60 9.15 -22.20
CA SER A 860 4.59 9.97 -22.88
C SER A 860 3.60 10.52 -21.88
N PHE A 861 3.56 11.84 -21.71
CA PHE A 861 2.84 12.53 -20.64
C PHE A 861 1.53 13.22 -21.09
N GLY A 862 0.90 12.75 -22.17
CA GLY A 862 -0.39 13.26 -22.64
C GLY A 862 -0.53 14.81 -22.72
N ASN A 863 -1.42 15.44 -21.94
CA ASN A 863 -1.59 16.91 -21.92
C ASN A 863 -1.57 17.47 -20.49
N ASP A 864 -0.45 18.06 -20.08
CA ASP A 864 -0.27 18.54 -18.72
C ASP A 864 -0.49 20.06 -18.62
N ASP A 865 -1.29 20.44 -17.64
CA ASP A 865 -1.62 21.82 -17.28
C ASP A 865 -0.79 22.24 -16.06
N ILE A 866 0.14 23.17 -16.25
CA ILE A 866 1.10 23.61 -15.23
C ILE A 866 0.74 25.01 -14.72
N VAL A 867 0.42 25.11 -13.45
CA VAL A 867 -0.05 26.34 -12.78
C VAL A 867 1.05 26.92 -11.90
N ASN A 868 1.11 28.24 -11.81
CA ASN A 868 2.10 29.03 -11.06
C ASN A 868 3.56 28.92 -11.56
N PHE A 869 3.77 28.44 -12.78
CA PHE A 869 5.10 28.34 -13.37
C PHE A 869 5.84 29.69 -13.47
N THR A 870 7.01 29.78 -12.86
CA THR A 870 7.86 30.95 -12.79
C THR A 870 8.99 30.89 -13.82
N SER A 871 8.85 31.65 -14.91
CA SER A 871 9.90 31.82 -15.93
C SER A 871 11.00 32.79 -15.49
N GLY A 872 12.28 32.48 -15.72
CA GLY A 872 13.41 33.31 -15.28
C GLY A 872 14.69 33.24 -16.13
N ASP A 873 15.70 34.03 -15.75
CA ASP A 873 17.09 34.01 -16.28
C ASP A 873 18.03 33.51 -15.16
N ASP A 874 19.28 33.17 -15.46
CA ASP A 874 20.36 32.78 -14.52
C ASP A 874 20.66 33.82 -13.42
N THR A 875 19.92 34.93 -13.39
CA THR A 875 20.04 36.02 -12.43
C THR A 875 18.85 36.13 -11.46
N VAL A 876 17.81 35.31 -11.62
CA VAL A 876 16.62 35.25 -10.78
C VAL A 876 16.72 34.00 -9.90
N ALA A 877 16.64 34.15 -8.58
CA ALA A 877 16.38 33.06 -7.64
C ALA A 877 14.85 32.93 -7.56
N ASN A 878 14.29 31.70 -7.69
CA ASN A 878 12.86 31.35 -7.83
C ASN A 878 12.37 30.88 -9.22
N ARG A 879 13.13 30.04 -9.91
CA ARG A 879 12.78 29.60 -11.28
C ARG A 879 12.51 28.10 -11.33
N ASP A 880 11.36 27.75 -11.88
CA ASP A 880 10.99 26.35 -12.11
C ASP A 880 11.73 25.74 -13.31
N ILE A 881 11.96 24.43 -13.26
CA ILE A 881 12.77 23.72 -14.24
C ILE A 881 11.94 22.64 -14.94
N LEU A 882 12.09 22.54 -16.26
CA LEU A 882 11.67 21.40 -17.06
C LEU A 882 12.90 20.52 -17.30
N ASP A 883 12.86 19.30 -16.77
CA ASP A 883 13.95 18.32 -16.90
C ASP A 883 13.60 17.31 -17.99
N PHE A 884 14.42 17.29 -19.06
CA PHE A 884 14.29 16.36 -20.19
C PHE A 884 15.36 15.25 -20.20
N THR A 885 16.07 15.05 -19.09
CA THR A 885 17.19 14.10 -19.01
C THR A 885 16.77 12.66 -19.27
N SER A 886 15.50 12.30 -19.02
CA SER A 886 14.93 10.98 -19.36
C SER A 886 14.99 10.67 -20.87
N TYR A 887 14.91 11.69 -21.73
CA TYR A 887 15.00 11.59 -23.19
C TYR A 887 16.46 11.62 -23.69
N GLY A 888 17.44 11.58 -22.78
CA GLY A 888 18.86 11.60 -23.12
C GLY A 888 19.42 12.98 -23.45
N VAL A 889 18.69 14.06 -23.17
CA VAL A 889 19.14 15.45 -23.29
C VAL A 889 19.79 15.90 -21.98
N ASN A 890 21.05 16.32 -22.03
CA ASN A 890 21.87 16.65 -20.85
C ASN A 890 22.37 18.10 -20.88
N ASN A 891 21.91 18.90 -21.85
CA ASN A 891 22.32 20.28 -22.02
C ASN A 891 21.14 21.12 -22.52
N GLY A 892 20.42 21.75 -21.61
CA GLY A 892 19.29 22.67 -21.86
C GLY A 892 19.60 23.97 -22.61
N THR A 893 20.46 23.95 -23.64
CA THR A 893 20.59 25.11 -24.54
C THR A 893 19.42 25.11 -25.51
N VAL A 894 18.63 26.20 -25.51
CA VAL A 894 17.60 26.40 -26.54
C VAL A 894 18.28 26.62 -27.89
N GLY A 895 18.16 25.64 -28.79
CA GLY A 895 18.68 25.73 -30.15
C GLY A 895 17.96 26.79 -30.99
N SER A 896 18.33 26.94 -32.27
CA SER A 896 17.79 28.04 -33.10
C SER A 896 16.25 27.98 -33.23
N ASN A 897 15.57 29.12 -33.40
CA ASN A 897 14.11 29.21 -33.67
C ASN A 897 13.70 28.63 -35.05
N ASP A 898 14.37 27.58 -35.51
CA ASP A 898 14.19 26.88 -36.78
C ASP A 898 14.26 25.37 -36.50
N TYR A 899 13.79 24.53 -37.42
CA TYR A 899 13.79 23.07 -37.24
C TYR A 899 15.20 22.44 -37.47
N ASP A 900 16.27 23.15 -37.13
CA ASP A 900 17.68 22.71 -37.26
C ASP A 900 18.15 22.10 -35.93
N VAL A 901 18.17 20.76 -35.86
CA VAL A 901 18.35 20.02 -34.60
C VAL A 901 19.82 19.60 -34.43
N ALA A 902 20.48 20.13 -33.41
CA ALA A 902 21.75 19.61 -32.92
C ALA A 902 21.50 18.57 -31.83
N ASN A 903 22.41 17.58 -31.71
CA ASN A 903 22.35 16.58 -30.64
C ASN A 903 22.44 17.23 -29.26
N ASP A 904 21.69 16.69 -28.30
CA ASP A 904 21.74 17.09 -26.88
C ASP A 904 21.26 18.53 -26.66
N GLU A 905 20.19 18.95 -27.36
CA GLU A 905 19.56 20.28 -27.26
C GLU A 905 18.02 20.21 -27.24
N VAL A 906 17.39 21.21 -26.61
CA VAL A 906 15.95 21.46 -26.69
C VAL A 906 15.71 22.62 -27.66
N ASN A 907 14.80 22.49 -28.62
CA ASN A 907 14.51 23.54 -29.61
C ASN A 907 13.08 24.05 -29.43
N VAL A 908 12.92 25.34 -29.12
CA VAL A 908 11.60 25.97 -28.98
C VAL A 908 11.26 26.73 -30.27
N VAL A 909 10.17 26.32 -30.93
CA VAL A 909 9.76 26.85 -32.25
C VAL A 909 8.31 27.32 -32.21
N THR A 910 8.06 28.56 -32.62
CA THR A 910 6.67 29.05 -32.75
C THR A 910 5.99 28.45 -33.97
N PHE A 911 4.81 27.85 -33.79
CA PHE A 911 4.03 27.25 -34.88
C PHE A 911 3.72 28.27 -35.99
N ALA A 912 4.11 27.95 -37.22
CA ALA A 912 3.65 28.68 -38.40
C ALA A 912 3.13 27.70 -39.45
N ALA A 913 1.84 27.83 -39.81
CA ALA A 913 1.21 26.99 -40.84
C ALA A 913 1.89 27.09 -42.22
N SER A 914 2.76 28.07 -42.45
CA SER A 914 3.59 28.17 -43.67
C SER A 914 4.68 27.11 -43.78
N ASP A 915 5.02 26.48 -42.67
CA ASP A 915 6.14 25.55 -42.56
C ASP A 915 5.70 24.11 -42.89
N PHE A 916 4.37 23.90 -42.96
CA PHE A 916 3.72 22.61 -43.16
C PHE A 916 2.79 22.60 -44.39
N ASP A 917 2.17 21.45 -44.64
CA ASP A 917 1.12 21.33 -45.66
C ASP A 917 -0.11 22.19 -45.33
N ALA A 918 -0.87 22.58 -46.35
CA ALA A 918 -1.89 23.65 -46.26
C ALA A 918 -3.08 23.36 -45.32
N GLU A 919 -3.16 22.16 -44.71
CA GLU A 919 -4.23 21.73 -43.80
C GLU A 919 -3.72 21.45 -42.39
N THR A 920 -2.41 21.59 -42.12
CA THR A 920 -1.83 21.40 -40.79
C THR A 920 -2.14 22.63 -39.92
N THR A 921 -2.77 22.37 -38.78
CA THR A 921 -3.06 23.28 -37.69
C THR A 921 -2.28 22.82 -36.46
N PHE A 922 -2.16 23.66 -35.44
CA PHE A 922 -1.52 23.24 -34.20
C PHE A 922 -2.20 21.98 -33.61
N ALA A 923 -3.53 21.96 -33.60
CA ALA A 923 -4.31 20.85 -33.05
C ALA A 923 -4.00 19.50 -33.71
N ASN A 924 -3.84 19.46 -35.04
CA ASN A 924 -3.56 18.21 -35.76
C ASN A 924 -2.08 18.01 -36.12
N LEU A 925 -1.17 18.87 -35.64
CA LEU A 925 0.27 18.74 -35.81
C LEU A 925 0.75 17.37 -35.31
N SER A 926 1.45 16.63 -36.17
CA SER A 926 1.89 15.25 -35.94
C SER A 926 3.40 15.10 -36.04
N ALA A 927 3.94 13.97 -35.55
CA ALA A 927 5.36 13.65 -35.68
C ALA A 927 5.83 13.55 -37.14
N ASP A 928 4.94 13.17 -38.08
CA ASP A 928 5.25 13.15 -39.50
C ASP A 928 5.44 14.58 -40.06
N ASP A 929 4.62 15.54 -39.62
CA ASP A 929 4.76 16.95 -40.01
C ASP A 929 6.09 17.53 -39.53
N ILE A 930 6.48 17.23 -38.29
CA ILE A 930 7.77 17.66 -37.72
C ILE A 930 8.94 17.04 -38.48
N ARG A 931 8.87 15.74 -38.78
CA ARG A 931 9.89 15.04 -39.59
C ARG A 931 10.04 15.67 -40.97
N ASP A 932 8.94 16.04 -41.62
CA ASP A 932 8.96 16.70 -42.92
C ASP A 932 9.53 18.13 -42.83
N ALA A 933 9.29 18.85 -41.74
CA ALA A 933 9.82 20.19 -41.49
C ALA A 933 11.36 20.20 -41.29
N ILE A 934 11.90 19.24 -40.53
CA ILE A 934 13.36 19.06 -40.33
C ILE A 934 14.06 18.64 -41.64
N GLY A 935 13.40 17.76 -42.41
CA GLY A 935 13.91 17.26 -43.67
C GLY A 935 15.05 16.24 -43.53
N SER A 936 16.04 16.28 -44.42
CA SER A 936 17.14 15.28 -44.48
C SER A 936 18.43 15.72 -43.80
N THR A 937 18.37 16.72 -42.92
CA THR A 937 19.53 17.43 -42.37
C THR A 937 19.64 17.13 -40.88
N VAL A 938 20.04 15.91 -40.56
CA VAL A 938 20.56 15.60 -39.23
C VAL A 938 22.06 15.40 -39.40
N ASP A 939 22.87 16.16 -38.67
CA ASP A 939 24.33 16.06 -38.74
C ASP A 939 24.77 14.62 -38.41
N ASN A 940 25.84 14.12 -39.06
CA ASN A 940 26.30 12.72 -38.90
C ASN A 940 26.84 12.42 -37.47
N GLY A 941 25.94 12.28 -36.50
CA GLY A 941 26.18 11.89 -35.10
C GLY A 941 24.88 11.36 -34.48
N ARG A 942 24.97 10.68 -33.32
CA ARG A 942 23.78 10.41 -32.50
C ARG A 942 23.09 11.73 -32.18
N VAL A 943 21.76 11.71 -32.20
CA VAL A 943 20.86 12.82 -31.88
C VAL A 943 19.85 12.28 -30.90
N ASP A 944 19.92 12.79 -29.68
CA ASP A 944 18.86 12.73 -28.66
C ASP A 944 18.51 14.21 -28.38
N SER A 945 17.30 14.64 -28.71
CA SER A 945 16.92 16.07 -28.71
C SER A 945 15.41 16.26 -28.60
N ILE A 946 14.99 17.41 -28.07
CA ILE A 946 13.57 17.77 -27.95
C ILE A 946 13.23 18.92 -28.91
N ILE A 947 12.05 18.86 -29.52
CA ILE A 947 11.43 20.00 -30.19
C ILE A 947 10.13 20.35 -29.48
N MET A 948 10.05 21.56 -28.94
CA MET A 948 8.83 22.15 -28.37
C MET A 948 8.24 23.12 -29.38
N VAL A 949 7.04 22.83 -29.88
CA VAL A 949 6.32 23.72 -30.80
C VAL A 949 5.30 24.53 -30.03
N GLU A 950 5.50 25.85 -29.93
CA GLU A 950 4.64 26.81 -29.25
C GLU A 950 3.41 27.19 -30.10
N HIS A 951 2.23 27.29 -29.49
CA HIS A 951 1.01 27.70 -30.17
C HIS A 951 1.02 29.21 -30.48
N ALA A 952 0.88 29.58 -31.76
CA ALA A 952 1.03 30.97 -32.21
C ALA A 952 0.03 31.99 -31.60
N ASN A 953 -1.09 31.54 -31.02
CA ASN A 953 -2.08 32.40 -30.37
C ASN A 953 -2.28 32.09 -28.88
N ASN A 954 -1.48 31.19 -28.30
CA ASN A 954 -1.46 30.83 -26.87
C ASN A 954 0.01 30.56 -26.53
N ALA A 955 0.70 31.56 -25.95
CA ALA A 955 2.14 31.50 -25.74
C ALA A 955 2.56 30.49 -24.65
N GLY A 956 1.61 29.99 -23.85
CA GLY A 956 1.85 28.97 -22.83
C GLY A 956 1.63 27.55 -23.28
N GLN A 957 1.14 27.31 -24.50
CA GLN A 957 0.87 25.96 -24.97
C GLN A 957 1.95 25.44 -25.93
N TYR A 958 2.53 24.28 -25.62
CA TYR A 958 3.63 23.67 -26.36
C TYR A 958 3.34 22.20 -26.66
N LYS A 959 3.51 21.77 -27.91
CA LYS A 959 3.59 20.34 -28.26
C LYS A 959 5.04 19.89 -28.23
N VAL A 960 5.32 18.81 -27.52
CA VAL A 960 6.68 18.33 -27.28
C VAL A 960 6.94 17.06 -28.08
N PHE A 961 8.03 17.06 -28.84
CA PHE A 961 8.46 15.95 -29.67
C PHE A 961 9.85 15.49 -29.28
N ASP A 962 10.01 14.18 -29.11
CA ASP A 962 11.29 13.51 -28.88
C ASP A 962 11.90 13.03 -30.20
N LEU A 963 13.19 13.32 -30.39
CA LEU A 963 13.96 12.97 -31.57
C LEU A 963 15.15 12.11 -31.19
N ASN A 964 15.13 10.88 -31.66
CA ASN A 964 16.16 9.88 -31.38
C ASN A 964 16.80 9.33 -32.65
N SER A 965 18.11 9.08 -32.60
CA SER A 965 18.84 8.42 -33.68
C SER A 965 19.98 7.54 -33.19
N ALA A 966 20.21 6.43 -33.90
CA ALA A 966 21.34 5.56 -33.61
C ALA A 966 22.68 6.25 -33.94
N ASN A 967 23.75 5.86 -33.24
CA ASN A 967 25.11 6.32 -33.53
C ASN A 967 25.47 6.18 -35.03
N ASP A 968 25.98 7.26 -35.63
CA ASP A 968 26.37 7.34 -37.04
C ASP A 968 25.24 7.02 -38.05
N SER A 969 23.97 7.17 -37.64
CA SER A 969 22.79 7.00 -38.49
C SER A 969 22.37 8.32 -39.14
N THR A 970 21.84 8.24 -40.36
CA THR A 970 21.08 9.35 -40.97
C THR A 970 19.57 9.17 -40.81
N ASP A 971 19.15 8.02 -40.27
CA ASP A 971 17.76 7.71 -39.95
C ASP A 971 17.51 8.09 -38.49
N TYR A 972 16.45 8.86 -38.26
CA TYR A 972 16.00 9.33 -36.95
C TYR A 972 14.50 9.06 -36.77
N THR A 973 14.05 8.91 -35.53
CA THR A 973 12.64 8.87 -35.16
C THR A 973 12.21 10.24 -34.65
N VAL A 974 10.90 10.50 -34.77
CA VAL A 974 10.25 11.66 -34.17
C VAL A 974 8.98 11.10 -33.57
N ASP A 975 8.77 11.33 -32.28
CA ASP A 975 7.64 10.84 -31.53
C ASP A 975 7.02 12.02 -30.76
N LEU A 976 5.69 12.17 -30.80
CA LEU A 976 4.98 13.16 -29.98
C LEU A 976 4.89 12.57 -28.58
N VAL A 977 5.48 13.24 -27.59
CA VAL A 977 5.51 12.75 -26.20
C VAL A 977 4.41 13.37 -25.36
N GLY A 978 4.02 14.62 -25.63
CA GLY A 978 2.89 15.26 -24.94
C GLY A 978 2.67 16.72 -25.33
N THR A 979 1.75 17.38 -24.62
CA THR A 979 1.48 18.82 -24.67
C THR A 979 1.66 19.39 -23.28
N LEU A 980 2.32 20.55 -23.16
CA LEU A 980 2.37 21.34 -21.93
C LEU A 980 1.54 22.61 -22.12
N ASP A 981 0.72 22.96 -21.14
CA ASP A 981 -0.02 24.23 -21.10
C ASP A 981 0.29 24.99 -19.80
N PHE A 982 0.96 26.13 -19.91
CA PHE A 982 1.27 27.03 -18.78
C PHE A 982 0.23 28.18 -18.67
N GLY A 983 -0.87 28.11 -19.42
CA GLY A 983 -1.88 29.16 -19.53
C GLY A 983 -1.56 30.23 -20.58
N GLU A 984 -2.59 30.98 -21.03
CA GLU A 984 -2.55 31.80 -22.25
C GLU A 984 -1.43 32.84 -22.41
N SER A 985 -0.77 33.24 -21.32
CA SER A 985 0.20 34.35 -21.29
C SER A 985 1.60 33.98 -20.83
N GLN A 986 1.84 32.75 -20.38
CA GLN A 986 3.11 32.36 -19.80
C GLN A 986 4.07 31.87 -20.88
N ALA A 987 5.24 32.49 -21.03
CA ALA A 987 6.23 32.09 -22.04
C ALA A 987 7.42 31.39 -21.38
N LEU A 988 7.94 30.35 -22.01
CA LEU A 988 9.12 29.64 -21.53
C LEU A 988 10.40 30.45 -21.82
N ALA A 989 11.36 30.44 -20.89
CA ALA A 989 12.69 30.99 -21.10
C ALA A 989 13.75 29.88 -21.12
N ASP A 990 14.85 30.10 -21.84
CA ASP A 990 15.90 29.08 -22.02
C ASP A 990 16.47 28.56 -20.70
N ALA A 991 16.51 29.39 -19.66
CA ALA A 991 17.07 29.01 -18.38
C ALA A 991 16.16 28.04 -17.60
N ASN A 992 14.88 27.94 -17.96
CA ASN A 992 13.92 27.01 -17.37
C ASN A 992 14.12 25.54 -17.84
N ILE A 993 15.12 25.23 -18.65
CA ILE A 993 15.33 23.89 -19.23
C ILE A 993 16.62 23.28 -18.68
N ALA A 994 16.54 22.07 -18.14
CA ALA A 994 17.68 21.27 -17.70
C ALA A 994 18.06 20.19 -18.72
#